data_AF-A0A1J6X8U4-F1
#
_entry.id   AF-A0A1J6X8U4-F1
#
_cell.length_a   1.000
_cell.length_b   1.000
_cell.length_c   1.000
_cell.angle_alpha   90.00
_cell.angle_beta   90.00
_cell.angle_gamma   90.00
#
_symmetry.space_group_name_H-M   'P 1'
#
loop_
_entity.id
_entity.type
_entity.pdbx_description
1 polymer ?
#
loop_
_entity_poly.entity_id
_entity_poly.type
_entity_poly.pdbx_seq_one_letter_code
_entity_poly.pdbx_strand_id
1 'polypeptide(L)'
;MSRTVRWATTAIAVLGLILGTAVPATATGAIAASAVTAVGDPARTSLAGFEPGNIISDAVFTDKTTMTEAQIQSFFNSKVATCRGGTDSYGPIICLKDYKSDSVNRPADVYCKGYTGAKGESAARIIYRVAQSCGINPQVLIVMLQKEQGLITHTWPSKWRYDAALGQACPDTAPCDPKFVGFFHQIYGAARQMQIYMEGRYFQWYKAGKTWQIQWHPDRARCGTGPVYIANKATEALYYYTPYQPNAAAMRAGYGTGDSCSSYGNRNFYNYFTDWFGSTQQLARSLKVTGVTVQGKFLVGQVLSATAAVDPAPTTTTYQWLRNGTAISGATSARYTLASSDAGRSISVRVVAQKSGYRDGSGTSAASSVSAIKVDRLYGPKRETTAVAVSRAAWPTGTGTVMLATSQDFPDALSAAAAAGRASASLLLTPSSGLPAEVSAEIKRLAPTRVILMGGEGVLPRRLADQVRTVAPGAKVERLSGIDRYETSRAAALSGGSSSEVLIATGKDYPDAISAAAVGNSRGIPVLLINGTRPRLDAPTIEALRKLGVRTATIIGGVGVVPDSVQRHLGELGLATKRLHGIDRYATNEAIVKAHFSSSALKVLFASGEGFPDALSASVLAGRWKVPLLLTRQSCVVPGAIDFMLRSATDTAVLIGGPGVLDDGVVAMRRC
;
A
#
# COMPACT_ATOMS: atom_id res chain seq x y z
N MET A 1 -24.79 -18.30 -72.69
CA MET A 1 -24.37 -17.44 -73.81
C MET A 1 -24.01 -16.07 -73.23
N SER A 2 -22.75 -15.75 -72.93
CA SER A 2 -21.64 -15.41 -73.85
C SER A 2 -21.72 -14.00 -74.49
N ARG A 3 -21.02 -13.04 -73.84
CA ARG A 3 -20.20 -11.94 -74.43
C ARG A 3 -20.96 -10.84 -75.21
N THR A 4 -20.54 -9.57 -75.25
CA THR A 4 -19.22 -8.88 -75.20
C THR A 4 -19.31 -7.58 -74.35
N VAL A 5 -18.31 -6.99 -73.66
CA VAL A 5 -16.83 -6.87 -73.73
C VAL A 5 -16.29 -5.77 -74.67
N ARG A 6 -15.63 -4.74 -74.07
CA ARG A 6 -14.29 -4.10 -74.37
C ARG A 6 -14.23 -2.69 -73.71
N TRP A 7 -13.10 -2.09 -73.29
CA TRP A 7 -11.66 -2.15 -73.66
C TRP A 7 -10.75 -2.06 -72.39
N ALA A 8 -9.65 -2.83 -72.22
CA ALA A 8 -8.22 -2.57 -72.56
C ALA A 8 -7.53 -1.45 -71.69
N THR A 9 -6.26 -1.51 -71.22
CA THR A 9 -5.01 -2.09 -71.82
C THR A 9 -3.83 -2.23 -70.79
N THR A 10 -2.91 -3.22 -70.96
CA THR A 10 -1.44 -3.29 -70.54
C THR A 10 -0.95 -3.06 -69.07
N ALA A 11 0.20 -3.55 -68.54
CA ALA A 11 1.06 -4.76 -68.74
C ALA A 11 2.32 -4.78 -67.80
N ILE A 12 2.75 -5.98 -67.31
CA ILE A 12 4.16 -6.40 -66.94
C ILE A 12 4.82 -5.66 -65.71
N ALA A 13 5.78 -6.15 -64.88
CA ALA A 13 6.57 -7.40 -64.68
C ALA A 13 6.63 -7.76 -63.14
N VAL A 14 6.87 -8.99 -62.63
CA VAL A 14 8.07 -9.89 -62.54
C VAL A 14 9.18 -9.50 -61.54
N LEU A 15 9.23 -10.18 -60.37
CA LEU A 15 10.29 -11.14 -60.01
C LEU A 15 9.96 -11.90 -58.71
N GLY A 16 10.46 -13.13 -58.59
CA GLY A 16 10.49 -13.90 -57.34
C GLY A 16 11.42 -15.10 -57.48
N LEU A 17 11.75 -15.77 -56.36
CA LEU A 17 12.12 -17.19 -56.37
C LEU A 17 11.91 -17.83 -54.99
N ILE A 18 11.68 -19.14 -54.99
CA ILE A 18 11.53 -20.02 -53.84
C ILE A 18 12.66 -21.07 -53.90
N LEU A 19 13.17 -21.52 -52.74
CA LEU A 19 13.62 -22.89 -52.39
C LEU A 19 14.41 -22.83 -51.07
N GLY A 20 14.32 -23.78 -50.13
CA GLY A 20 13.55 -25.04 -50.14
C GLY A 20 13.38 -25.62 -48.73
N THR A 21 12.88 -26.86 -48.65
CA THR A 21 12.47 -27.54 -47.41
C THR A 21 13.52 -28.49 -46.84
N ALA A 22 13.82 -28.39 -45.53
CA ALA A 22 14.24 -29.52 -44.69
C ALA A 22 14.07 -29.21 -43.18
N VAL A 23 13.68 -30.23 -42.41
CA VAL A 23 13.53 -30.30 -40.94
C VAL A 23 14.58 -31.34 -40.45
N PRO A 24 15.06 -31.41 -39.17
CA PRO A 24 14.73 -30.69 -37.93
C PRO A 24 15.93 -30.05 -37.16
N ALA A 25 15.67 -29.29 -36.08
CA ALA A 25 16.30 -29.48 -34.75
C ALA A 25 15.82 -28.48 -33.67
N THR A 26 15.44 -29.02 -32.51
CA THR A 26 15.50 -28.44 -31.13
C THR A 26 14.91 -27.07 -30.81
N ALA A 27 14.11 -27.03 -29.74
CA ALA A 27 13.54 -25.81 -29.16
C ALA A 27 14.61 -24.88 -28.55
N THR A 28 14.51 -23.59 -28.86
CA THR A 28 15.17 -22.50 -28.11
C THR A 28 14.09 -21.62 -27.47
N GLY A 29 13.97 -21.71 -26.14
CA GLY A 29 13.12 -20.82 -25.37
C GLY A 29 13.70 -19.40 -25.37
N ALA A 30 12.96 -18.43 -25.86
CA ALA A 30 13.33 -17.02 -25.74
C ALA A 30 13.23 -16.61 -24.25
N ILE A 31 14.39 -16.43 -23.62
CA ILE A 31 14.48 -16.01 -22.21
C ILE A 31 14.06 -14.53 -22.14
N ALA A 32 12.84 -14.27 -21.65
CA ALA A 32 12.43 -12.92 -21.32
C ALA A 32 13.37 -12.37 -20.24
N ALA A 33 13.98 -11.21 -20.50
CA ALA A 33 14.88 -10.55 -19.58
C ALA A 33 14.12 -10.11 -18.32
N SER A 34 14.15 -10.94 -17.28
CA SER A 34 13.63 -10.60 -15.96
C SER A 34 14.40 -9.41 -15.41
N ALA A 35 13.73 -8.27 -15.28
CA ALA A 35 14.28 -7.11 -14.59
C ALA A 35 14.63 -7.50 -13.15
N VAL A 36 15.93 -7.62 -12.87
CA VAL A 36 16.43 -7.95 -11.53
C VAL A 36 16.04 -6.80 -10.61
N THR A 37 15.10 -7.06 -9.71
CA THR A 37 14.79 -6.15 -8.61
C THR A 37 16.06 -5.85 -7.85
N ALA A 38 16.44 -4.56 -7.78
CA ALA A 38 17.52 -4.11 -6.92
C ALA A 38 17.32 -4.69 -5.52
N VAL A 39 18.31 -5.46 -5.06
CA VAL A 39 18.36 -5.96 -3.69
C VAL A 39 18.35 -4.73 -2.79
N GLY A 40 17.39 -4.67 -1.87
CA GLY A 40 17.25 -3.53 -0.96
C GLY A 40 18.54 -3.31 -0.18
N ASP A 41 18.82 -2.04 0.15
CA ASP A 41 19.99 -1.65 0.94
C ASP A 41 20.20 -2.61 2.12
N PRO A 42 21.41 -3.16 2.33
CA PRO A 42 21.68 -3.95 3.51
C PRO A 42 21.40 -3.07 4.74
N ALA A 43 20.61 -3.61 5.67
CA ALA A 43 20.29 -2.93 6.92
C ALA A 43 21.58 -2.38 7.54
N ARG A 44 21.61 -1.09 7.88
CA ARG A 44 22.75 -0.47 8.58
C ARG A 44 23.01 -1.28 9.85
N THR A 45 24.04 -2.13 9.80
CA THR A 45 24.43 -3.00 10.91
C THR A 45 24.81 -2.14 12.10
N SER A 46 23.90 -2.08 13.06
CA SER A 46 24.12 -1.33 14.29
C SER A 46 25.04 -2.14 15.19
N LEU A 47 26.17 -1.55 15.57
CA LEU A 47 27.03 -2.06 16.65
C LEU A 47 26.41 -1.90 18.05
N ALA A 48 25.08 -1.74 18.13
CA ALA A 48 24.33 -1.73 19.37
C ALA A 48 24.48 -3.07 20.09
N GLY A 49 24.99 -3.03 21.33
CA GLY A 49 25.29 -4.21 22.12
C GLY A 49 26.73 -4.74 21.96
N PHE A 50 27.60 -4.09 21.19
CA PHE A 50 29.03 -4.36 21.26
C PHE A 50 29.62 -3.80 22.56
N GLU A 51 30.10 -4.68 23.42
CA GLU A 51 30.82 -4.33 24.63
C GLU A 51 32.28 -4.78 24.47
N PRO A 52 33.29 -3.87 24.48
CA PRO A 52 34.69 -4.26 24.40
C PRO A 52 35.08 -5.28 25.47
N GLY A 53 34.49 -5.16 26.66
CA GLY A 53 34.71 -6.07 27.79
C GLY A 53 34.00 -7.43 27.71
N ASN A 54 33.06 -7.60 26.79
CA ASN A 54 32.22 -8.79 26.66
C ASN A 54 31.81 -8.99 25.18
N ILE A 55 32.80 -9.25 24.32
CA ILE A 55 32.58 -9.38 22.87
C ILE A 55 31.66 -10.58 22.58
N ILE A 56 31.86 -11.67 23.31
CA ILE A 56 31.14 -12.94 23.21
C ILE A 56 31.20 -13.68 24.55
N SER A 57 30.12 -14.34 24.93
CA SER A 57 30.05 -15.12 26.17
C SER A 57 30.76 -16.47 26.06
N ASP A 58 31.38 -16.94 27.16
CA ASP A 58 32.07 -18.25 27.22
C ASP A 58 31.17 -19.40 26.74
N ALA A 59 29.89 -19.36 27.11
CA ALA A 59 28.91 -20.36 26.70
C ALA A 59 28.69 -20.37 25.18
N VAL A 60 28.53 -19.21 24.54
CA VAL A 60 28.39 -19.14 23.07
C VAL A 60 29.70 -19.48 22.37
N PHE A 61 30.86 -19.11 22.93
CA PHE A 61 32.17 -19.38 22.32
C PHE A 61 32.58 -20.87 22.36
N THR A 62 32.16 -21.61 23.40
CA THR A 62 32.48 -23.02 23.60
C THR A 62 31.36 -24.00 23.22
N ASP A 63 30.18 -23.50 22.83
CA ASP A 63 29.10 -24.33 22.30
C ASP A 63 29.44 -24.88 20.90
N LYS A 64 30.13 -26.01 20.90
CA LYS A 64 30.45 -26.79 19.70
C LYS A 64 29.23 -27.40 18.99
N THR A 65 28.01 -27.29 19.53
CA THR A 65 26.81 -27.94 18.97
C THR A 65 25.98 -27.04 18.05
N THR A 66 26.34 -25.76 17.93
CA THR A 66 25.59 -24.74 17.14
C THR A 66 25.44 -25.04 15.65
N MET A 67 26.35 -25.82 15.06
CA MET A 67 26.27 -26.24 13.65
C MET A 67 26.78 -27.67 13.43
N THR A 68 26.01 -28.44 12.67
CA THR A 68 26.42 -29.71 12.07
C THR A 68 27.27 -29.48 10.80
N GLU A 69 28.03 -30.49 10.38
CA GLU A 69 28.80 -30.51 9.11
C GLU A 69 27.95 -30.05 7.90
N ALA A 70 26.71 -30.55 7.81
CA ALA A 70 25.77 -30.20 6.73
C ALA A 70 25.32 -28.72 6.79
N GLN A 71 25.09 -28.18 7.98
CA GLN A 71 24.73 -26.76 8.15
C GLN A 71 25.90 -25.84 7.80
N ILE A 72 27.15 -26.22 8.14
CA ILE A 72 28.34 -25.45 7.75
C ILE A 72 28.50 -25.45 6.22
N GLN A 73 28.33 -26.60 5.57
CA GLN A 73 28.39 -26.68 4.10
C GLN A 73 27.28 -25.85 3.44
N SER A 74 26.05 -25.91 3.95
CA SER A 74 24.93 -25.10 3.48
C SER A 74 25.18 -23.59 3.64
N PHE A 75 25.81 -23.19 4.75
CA PHE A 75 26.22 -21.82 4.98
C PHE A 75 27.29 -21.34 3.99
N PHE A 76 28.30 -22.16 3.67
CA PHE A 76 29.29 -21.79 2.63
C PHE A 76 28.65 -21.69 1.24
N ASN A 77 27.72 -22.60 0.92
CA ASN A 77 26.96 -22.54 -0.33
C ASN A 77 26.12 -21.25 -0.45
N SER A 78 25.60 -20.71 0.65
CA SER A 78 24.79 -19.48 0.64
C SER A 78 25.59 -18.18 0.53
N LYS A 79 26.88 -18.20 0.88
CA LYS A 79 27.75 -17.00 0.87
C LYS A 79 28.45 -16.74 -0.46
N VAL A 80 28.65 -17.77 -1.30
CA VAL A 80 29.25 -17.64 -2.63
C VAL A 80 28.45 -18.46 -3.65
N ALA A 81 27.57 -17.80 -4.40
CA ALA A 81 26.75 -18.45 -5.43
C ALA A 81 27.60 -19.01 -6.59
N THR A 82 28.55 -18.23 -7.09
CA THR A 82 29.42 -18.59 -8.22
C THR A 82 30.88 -18.41 -7.84
N CYS A 83 31.69 -19.45 -8.00
CA CYS A 83 33.14 -19.34 -7.88
C CYS A 83 33.74 -18.96 -9.23
N ARG A 84 34.75 -18.08 -9.26
CA ARG A 84 35.43 -17.66 -10.51
C ARG A 84 36.19 -18.82 -11.18
N GLY A 85 36.71 -19.75 -10.39
CA GLY A 85 37.55 -20.85 -10.88
C GLY A 85 38.85 -20.37 -11.55
N GLY A 86 39.46 -21.26 -12.32
CA GLY A 86 40.74 -21.02 -13.00
C GLY A 86 41.96 -21.38 -12.14
N THR A 87 43.12 -20.82 -12.49
CA THR A 87 44.41 -21.05 -11.83
C THR A 87 45.17 -19.75 -11.69
N ASP A 88 45.94 -19.62 -10.60
CA ASP A 88 46.96 -18.60 -10.42
C ASP A 88 48.35 -19.22 -10.21
N SER A 89 49.36 -18.41 -9.89
CA SER A 89 50.74 -18.85 -9.64
C SER A 89 50.92 -19.81 -8.45
N TYR A 90 49.88 -20.00 -7.63
CA TYR A 90 49.85 -20.90 -6.47
C TYR A 90 48.97 -22.14 -6.71
N GLY A 91 48.33 -22.26 -7.89
CA GLY A 91 47.54 -23.41 -8.30
C GLY A 91 46.06 -23.09 -8.59
N PRO A 92 45.16 -24.08 -8.49
CA PRO A 92 43.74 -23.90 -8.75
C PRO A 92 43.06 -22.93 -7.78
N ILE A 93 42.22 -22.05 -8.33
CA ILE A 93 41.36 -21.16 -7.57
C ILE A 93 40.08 -21.91 -7.20
N ILE A 94 39.90 -22.22 -5.92
CA ILE A 94 38.80 -23.05 -5.41
C ILE A 94 38.15 -22.33 -4.22
N CYS A 95 36.88 -21.97 -4.32
CA CYS A 95 36.15 -21.30 -3.24
C CYS A 95 35.91 -22.24 -2.06
N LEU A 96 35.78 -21.68 -0.84
CA LEU A 96 35.70 -22.46 0.40
C LEU A 96 34.58 -23.52 0.40
N LYS A 97 33.45 -23.25 -0.25
CA LYS A 97 32.35 -24.20 -0.39
C LYS A 97 32.70 -25.46 -1.18
N ASP A 98 33.65 -25.37 -2.12
CA ASP A 98 34.09 -26.48 -2.98
C ASP A 98 35.46 -27.05 -2.53
N TYR A 99 36.13 -26.39 -1.59
CA TYR A 99 37.47 -26.73 -1.14
C TYR A 99 37.54 -28.06 -0.40
N LYS A 100 38.55 -28.87 -0.75
CA LYS A 100 38.88 -30.14 -0.10
C LYS A 100 40.38 -30.23 0.16
N SER A 101 40.76 -30.87 1.26
CA SER A 101 42.14 -31.16 1.61
C SER A 101 42.27 -32.47 2.40
N ASP A 102 43.40 -33.14 2.28
CA ASP A 102 43.76 -34.23 3.18
C ASP A 102 44.02 -33.68 4.60
N SER A 103 43.59 -34.41 5.62
CA SER A 103 43.84 -34.11 7.03
C SER A 103 44.69 -35.21 7.67
N VAL A 104 45.42 -34.89 8.75
CA VAL A 104 46.34 -35.83 9.41
C VAL A 104 45.85 -36.21 10.81
N ASN A 105 46.29 -37.37 11.28
CA ASN A 105 46.04 -37.80 12.66
C ASN A 105 46.68 -36.82 13.66
N ARG A 106 45.94 -36.46 14.70
CA ARG A 106 46.44 -35.72 15.87
C ARG A 106 46.07 -36.49 17.14
N PRO A 107 47.03 -36.78 18.05
CA PRO A 107 46.71 -37.37 19.33
C PRO A 107 45.88 -36.40 20.17
N ALA A 108 45.13 -36.94 21.13
CA ALA A 108 44.44 -36.12 22.12
C ALA A 108 45.44 -35.49 23.10
N ASP A 109 45.12 -34.28 23.57
CA ASP A 109 45.80 -33.60 24.65
C ASP A 109 44.80 -32.90 25.57
N VAL A 110 45.28 -32.04 26.47
CA VAL A 110 44.44 -31.32 27.44
C VAL A 110 43.51 -30.27 26.83
N TYR A 111 43.72 -29.89 25.56
CA TYR A 111 42.96 -28.84 24.87
C TYR A 111 42.02 -29.39 23.79
N CYS A 112 42.42 -30.48 23.10
CA CYS A 112 41.64 -31.09 22.03
C CYS A 112 41.63 -32.62 22.15
N LYS A 113 40.47 -33.24 21.93
CA LYS A 113 40.24 -34.70 22.04
C LYS A 113 40.83 -35.52 20.86
N GLY A 114 41.83 -34.98 20.16
CA GLY A 114 42.48 -35.59 19.01
C GLY A 114 41.67 -35.51 17.72
N TYR A 115 42.25 -35.97 16.61
CA TYR A 115 41.64 -35.95 15.30
C TYR A 115 42.09 -37.17 14.49
N THR A 116 41.17 -37.87 13.83
CA THR A 116 41.50 -38.96 12.90
C THR A 116 41.50 -38.41 11.48
N GLY A 117 42.65 -38.37 10.83
CA GLY A 117 42.82 -37.84 9.47
C GLY A 117 42.06 -38.65 8.41
N ALA A 118 41.69 -38.00 7.33
CA ALA A 118 41.08 -38.62 6.15
C ALA A 118 41.46 -37.84 4.88
N LYS A 119 41.36 -38.51 3.73
CA LYS A 119 41.64 -37.88 2.42
C LYS A 119 40.46 -37.08 1.91
N GLY A 120 40.74 -35.95 1.25
CA GLY A 120 39.75 -35.14 0.54
C GLY A 120 38.58 -34.63 1.39
N GLU A 121 38.79 -34.34 2.68
CA GLU A 121 37.76 -33.77 3.54
C GLU A 121 37.40 -32.36 3.08
N SER A 122 36.10 -32.02 3.07
CA SER A 122 35.67 -30.65 2.78
C SER A 122 36.06 -29.68 3.89
N ALA A 123 36.15 -28.39 3.56
CA ALA A 123 36.36 -27.35 4.56
C ALA A 123 35.32 -27.40 5.70
N ALA A 124 34.06 -27.66 5.37
CA ALA A 124 32.97 -27.78 6.35
C ALA A 124 33.18 -28.95 7.32
N ARG A 125 33.64 -30.11 6.81
CA ARG A 125 33.95 -31.30 7.60
C ARG A 125 35.13 -31.08 8.54
N ILE A 126 36.20 -30.46 8.06
CA ILE A 126 37.37 -30.11 8.87
C ILE A 126 36.96 -29.19 10.02
N ILE A 127 36.24 -28.10 9.74
CA ILE A 127 35.77 -27.16 10.78
C ILE A 127 34.87 -27.86 11.80
N TYR A 128 33.89 -28.66 11.34
CA TYR A 128 33.00 -29.40 12.23
C TYR A 128 33.77 -30.34 13.17
N ARG A 129 34.67 -31.18 12.62
CA ARG A 129 35.41 -32.17 13.39
C ARG A 129 36.44 -31.54 14.33
N VAL A 130 37.07 -30.43 13.94
CA VAL A 130 37.95 -29.65 14.84
C VAL A 130 37.14 -29.01 15.97
N ALA A 131 35.99 -28.38 15.67
CA ALA A 131 35.10 -27.81 16.67
C ALA A 131 34.65 -28.87 17.71
N GLN A 132 34.31 -30.09 17.26
CA GLN A 132 33.97 -31.19 18.16
C GLN A 132 35.13 -31.64 19.05
N SER A 133 36.36 -31.66 18.51
CA SER A 133 37.58 -32.08 19.19
C SER A 133 38.04 -31.07 20.24
N CYS A 134 38.16 -29.80 19.85
CA CYS A 134 38.70 -28.73 20.69
C CYS A 134 37.63 -27.98 21.51
N GLY A 135 36.34 -28.33 21.42
CA GLY A 135 35.29 -27.71 22.24
C GLY A 135 35.08 -26.22 21.96
N ILE A 136 35.15 -25.82 20.69
CA ILE A 136 34.94 -24.44 20.21
C ILE A 136 33.69 -24.42 19.33
N ASN A 137 32.91 -23.34 19.39
CA ASN A 137 31.77 -23.13 18.53
C ASN A 137 32.22 -23.03 17.04
N PRO A 138 31.69 -23.85 16.11
CA PRO A 138 32.07 -23.78 14.69
C PRO A 138 31.81 -22.41 14.04
N GLN A 139 30.80 -21.66 14.50
CA GLN A 139 30.51 -20.29 14.05
C GLN A 139 31.67 -19.32 14.36
N VAL A 140 32.36 -19.49 15.49
CA VAL A 140 33.54 -18.69 15.86
C VAL A 140 34.66 -18.93 14.86
N LEU A 141 34.95 -20.18 14.52
CA LEU A 141 35.99 -20.53 13.53
C LEU A 141 35.65 -19.98 12.13
N ILE A 142 34.37 -20.00 11.75
CA ILE A 142 33.88 -19.42 10.49
C ILE A 142 34.04 -17.90 10.46
N VAL A 143 33.70 -17.20 11.55
CA VAL A 143 33.90 -15.74 11.66
C VAL A 143 35.38 -15.38 11.62
N MET A 144 36.25 -16.13 12.32
CA MET A 144 37.70 -15.92 12.27
C MET A 144 38.24 -16.08 10.84
N LEU A 145 37.81 -17.12 10.11
CA LEU A 145 38.21 -17.34 8.70
C LEU A 145 37.84 -16.18 7.78
N GLN A 146 36.68 -15.55 8.01
CA GLN A 146 36.32 -14.33 7.28
C GLN A 146 37.25 -13.17 7.65
N LYS A 147 37.52 -13.01 8.95
CA LYS A 147 38.30 -11.91 9.51
C LYS A 147 39.73 -11.88 8.97
N GLU A 148 40.39 -13.05 8.93
CA GLU A 148 41.82 -13.13 8.57
C GLU A 148 42.07 -13.20 7.05
N GLN A 149 41.27 -13.96 6.31
CA GLN A 149 41.53 -14.22 4.87
C GLN A 149 40.34 -13.95 3.94
N GLY A 150 39.21 -13.45 4.47
CA GLY A 150 37.99 -13.19 3.70
C GLY A 150 37.33 -14.45 3.12
N LEU A 151 37.76 -15.65 3.55
CA LEU A 151 37.54 -16.91 2.84
C LEU A 151 36.07 -17.33 2.73
N ILE A 152 35.19 -16.85 3.62
CA ILE A 152 33.76 -17.21 3.61
C ILE A 152 33.03 -16.56 2.42
N THR A 153 33.41 -15.34 2.05
CA THR A 153 32.79 -14.58 0.95
C THR A 153 33.67 -14.48 -0.30
N HIS A 154 34.87 -15.10 -0.30
CA HIS A 154 35.82 -14.94 -1.40
C HIS A 154 35.40 -15.74 -2.65
N THR A 155 35.25 -15.05 -3.77
CA THR A 155 34.88 -15.65 -5.08
C THR A 155 36.07 -16.15 -5.91
N TRP A 156 37.31 -15.91 -5.49
CA TRP A 156 38.53 -16.32 -6.21
C TRP A 156 39.76 -16.68 -5.34
N PRO A 157 39.62 -17.30 -4.16
CA PRO A 157 40.74 -17.45 -3.24
C PRO A 157 41.89 -18.32 -3.78
N SER A 158 43.09 -17.76 -3.79
CA SER A 158 44.37 -18.43 -4.09
C SER A 158 44.74 -19.46 -3.03
N LYS A 159 45.53 -20.49 -3.40
CA LYS A 159 45.98 -21.54 -2.47
C LYS A 159 46.65 -21.00 -1.20
N TRP A 160 47.48 -19.96 -1.30
CA TRP A 160 48.22 -19.42 -0.15
C TRP A 160 47.30 -18.94 1.00
N ARG A 161 46.06 -18.51 0.68
CA ARG A 161 45.07 -18.14 1.71
C ARG A 161 44.62 -19.34 2.54
N TYR A 162 44.57 -20.54 1.96
CA TYR A 162 44.29 -21.77 2.68
C TYR A 162 45.49 -22.24 3.50
N ASP A 163 46.70 -21.95 3.02
CA ASP A 163 47.95 -22.27 3.70
C ASP A 163 48.14 -21.45 4.98
N ALA A 164 47.66 -20.19 5.00
CA ALA A 164 47.69 -19.25 6.12
C ALA A 164 46.30 -18.84 6.64
N ALA A 165 45.32 -19.76 6.57
CA ALA A 165 43.88 -19.48 6.74
C ALA A 165 43.47 -18.72 8.02
N LEU A 166 44.22 -18.87 9.12
CA LEU A 166 43.94 -18.20 10.40
C LEU A 166 45.19 -17.54 11.03
N GLY A 167 46.27 -17.37 10.26
CA GLY A 167 47.53 -16.75 10.69
C GLY A 167 48.37 -17.57 11.68
N GLN A 168 48.00 -18.83 11.98
CA GLN A 168 48.68 -19.62 13.01
C GLN A 168 50.13 -19.92 12.59
N ALA A 169 51.09 -19.38 13.34
CA ALA A 169 52.53 -19.46 13.04
C ALA A 169 52.91 -18.97 11.62
N CYS A 170 52.17 -17.98 11.10
CA CYS A 170 52.40 -17.31 9.83
C CYS A 170 52.63 -15.80 10.08
N PRO A 171 53.86 -15.36 10.40
CA PRO A 171 54.16 -13.94 10.60
C PRO A 171 54.13 -13.17 9.28
N ASP A 172 53.68 -11.92 9.29
CA ASP A 172 53.55 -11.09 8.06
C ASP A 172 54.89 -10.84 7.32
N THR A 173 56.03 -11.01 8.00
CA THR A 173 57.37 -10.68 7.50
C THR A 173 58.26 -11.90 7.22
N ALA A 174 57.77 -13.14 7.41
CA ALA A 174 58.53 -14.35 7.15
C ALA A 174 57.61 -15.52 6.72
N PRO A 175 58.14 -16.59 6.09
CA PRO A 175 57.33 -17.76 5.74
C PRO A 175 56.65 -18.40 6.96
N CYS A 176 55.46 -18.95 6.76
CA CYS A 176 54.79 -19.79 7.76
C CYS A 176 55.68 -20.97 8.20
N ASP A 177 55.63 -21.34 9.48
CA ASP A 177 56.23 -22.60 9.96
C ASP A 177 55.61 -23.79 9.18
N PRO A 178 56.40 -24.62 8.49
CA PRO A 178 55.91 -25.77 7.72
C PRO A 178 55.02 -26.75 8.50
N LYS A 179 55.08 -26.77 9.84
CA LYS A 179 54.22 -27.60 10.70
C LYS A 179 52.78 -27.08 10.80
N PHE A 180 52.53 -25.83 10.44
CA PHE A 180 51.25 -25.13 10.53
C PHE A 180 50.65 -24.74 9.18
N VAL A 181 51.42 -24.86 8.08
CA VAL A 181 50.95 -24.64 6.72
C VAL A 181 49.80 -25.59 6.35
N GLY A 182 48.76 -25.04 5.74
CA GLY A 182 47.64 -25.78 5.15
C GLY A 182 46.36 -25.74 5.98
N PHE A 183 45.21 -25.81 5.31
CA PHE A 183 43.91 -25.51 5.90
C PHE A 183 43.63 -26.31 7.18
N PHE A 184 43.80 -27.63 7.18
CA PHE A 184 43.63 -28.46 8.38
C PHE A 184 44.50 -27.99 9.57
N HIS A 185 45.76 -27.66 9.31
CA HIS A 185 46.71 -27.25 10.35
C HIS A 185 46.36 -25.87 10.93
N GLN A 186 45.90 -24.95 10.07
CA GLN A 186 45.42 -23.63 10.48
C GLN A 186 44.15 -23.72 11.34
N ILE A 187 43.14 -24.51 10.93
CA ILE A 187 41.89 -24.69 11.70
C ILE A 187 42.17 -25.39 13.05
N TYR A 188 42.88 -26.53 13.05
CA TYR A 188 43.20 -27.26 14.29
C TYR A 188 44.09 -26.42 15.22
N GLY A 189 45.10 -25.76 14.66
CA GLY A 189 46.03 -24.91 15.39
C GLY A 189 45.33 -23.74 16.09
N ALA A 190 44.51 -22.98 15.35
CA ALA A 190 43.78 -21.85 15.91
C ALA A 190 42.73 -22.27 16.96
N ALA A 191 41.97 -23.34 16.72
CA ALA A 191 40.99 -23.85 17.70
C ALA A 191 41.66 -24.29 19.02
N ARG A 192 42.81 -24.97 18.92
CA ARG A 192 43.64 -25.34 20.07
C ARG A 192 44.25 -24.12 20.76
N GLN A 193 44.70 -23.14 19.99
CA GLN A 193 45.30 -21.91 20.51
C GLN A 193 44.28 -21.07 21.30
N MET A 194 43.02 -21.05 20.87
CA MET A 194 41.92 -20.42 21.63
C MET A 194 41.70 -21.10 22.98
N GLN A 195 41.74 -22.44 23.05
CA GLN A 195 41.68 -23.15 24.34
C GLN A 195 42.87 -22.81 25.25
N ILE A 196 44.07 -22.67 24.70
CA ILE A 196 45.27 -22.25 25.46
C ILE A 196 45.11 -20.82 26.01
N TYR A 197 44.55 -19.89 25.23
CA TYR A 197 44.24 -18.55 25.73
C TYR A 197 43.17 -18.60 26.84
N MET A 198 42.09 -19.36 26.65
CA MET A 198 41.01 -19.51 27.65
C MET A 198 41.42 -20.27 28.93
N GLU A 199 42.48 -21.10 28.89
CA GLU A 199 43.07 -21.69 30.09
C GLU A 199 43.58 -20.59 31.04
N GLY A 200 44.14 -19.50 30.49
CA GLY A 200 44.68 -18.39 31.29
C GLY A 200 45.90 -18.78 32.13
N ARG A 201 46.69 -19.76 31.67
CA ARG A 201 47.93 -20.25 32.33
C ARG A 201 49.16 -19.47 31.88
N TYR A 202 49.42 -19.44 30.57
CA TYR A 202 50.63 -18.81 29.99
C TYR A 202 50.43 -17.34 29.63
N PHE A 203 49.17 -16.92 29.48
CA PHE A 203 48.77 -15.61 28.99
C PHE A 203 48.05 -14.87 30.13
N GLN A 204 48.59 -13.72 30.57
CA GLN A 204 48.09 -12.98 31.76
C GLN A 204 47.74 -11.50 31.52
N TRP A 205 48.33 -10.86 30.50
CA TRP A 205 48.12 -9.44 30.12
C TRP A 205 46.70 -8.99 29.70
N TYR A 206 45.75 -9.90 29.46
CA TYR A 206 44.33 -9.59 29.20
C TYR A 206 43.37 -10.43 30.05
N LYS A 207 43.85 -10.93 31.20
CA LYS A 207 43.09 -11.88 32.03
C LYS A 207 41.70 -11.37 32.42
N ALA A 208 40.70 -12.24 32.28
CA ALA A 208 39.33 -11.99 32.70
C ALA A 208 39.22 -11.65 34.21
N GLY A 209 38.18 -10.90 34.55
CA GLY A 209 37.91 -10.38 35.88
C GLY A 209 38.67 -9.09 36.23
N LYS A 210 39.36 -8.46 35.27
CA LYS A 210 40.21 -7.27 35.49
C LYS A 210 40.04 -6.20 34.40
N THR A 211 40.35 -4.95 34.76
CA THR A 211 40.43 -3.82 33.83
C THR A 211 41.85 -3.67 33.28
N TRP A 212 41.98 -3.63 31.96
CA TRP A 212 43.25 -3.48 31.24
C TRP A 212 43.25 -2.21 30.38
N GLN A 213 44.42 -1.61 30.18
CA GLN A 213 44.61 -0.48 29.26
C GLN A 213 44.93 -1.01 27.86
N ILE A 214 43.90 -1.27 27.07
CA ILE A 214 44.03 -1.89 25.75
C ILE A 214 44.26 -0.81 24.69
N GLN A 215 45.17 -1.06 23.75
CA GLN A 215 45.52 -0.12 22.69
C GLN A 215 44.38 0.02 21.68
N TRP A 216 44.21 1.23 21.13
CA TRP A 216 43.28 1.48 20.02
C TRP A 216 43.89 1.09 18.66
N HIS A 217 45.22 1.07 18.55
CA HIS A 217 45.98 0.88 17.32
C HIS A 217 47.45 0.49 17.66
N PRO A 218 48.19 -0.25 16.80
CA PRO A 218 49.60 -0.62 17.03
C PRO A 218 50.54 0.56 17.34
N ASP A 219 50.31 1.71 16.69
CA ASP A 219 50.98 2.98 17.01
C ASP A 219 50.44 3.55 18.33
N ARG A 220 50.90 2.97 19.44
CA ARG A 220 50.53 3.38 20.80
C ARG A 220 50.92 4.84 21.09
N ALA A 221 52.03 5.31 20.55
CA ALA A 221 52.54 6.66 20.81
C ALA A 221 51.60 7.73 20.26
N ARG A 222 51.04 7.51 19.06
CA ARG A 222 50.06 8.42 18.45
C ARG A 222 48.62 8.18 18.93
N CYS A 223 48.20 6.92 19.07
CA CYS A 223 46.79 6.57 19.21
C CYS A 223 46.35 6.21 20.64
N GLY A 224 47.28 5.91 21.55
CA GLY A 224 46.99 5.67 22.97
C GLY A 224 46.23 4.37 23.29
N THR A 225 45.63 4.36 24.49
CA THR A 225 44.91 3.21 25.08
C THR A 225 43.58 3.66 25.70
N GLY A 226 42.76 2.70 26.13
CA GLY A 226 41.59 2.94 26.97
C GLY A 226 41.30 1.79 27.93
N PRO A 227 40.58 2.03 29.04
CA PRO A 227 40.23 0.99 30.00
C PRO A 227 39.16 0.03 29.46
N VAL A 228 39.42 -1.28 29.56
CA VAL A 228 38.45 -2.35 29.25
C VAL A 228 38.43 -3.35 30.40
N TYR A 229 37.27 -3.54 31.03
CA TYR A 229 37.05 -4.65 31.97
C TYR A 229 36.74 -5.93 31.20
N ILE A 230 37.63 -6.92 31.25
CA ILE A 230 37.44 -8.19 30.52
C ILE A 230 36.55 -9.11 31.37
N ALA A 231 35.32 -9.35 30.92
CA ALA A 231 34.30 -10.05 31.70
C ALA A 231 34.43 -11.58 31.70
N ASN A 232 35.00 -12.17 30.64
CA ASN A 232 35.02 -13.62 30.44
C ASN A 232 36.23 -14.11 29.62
N LYS A 233 36.45 -15.42 29.60
CA LYS A 233 37.62 -16.08 29.01
C LYS A 233 37.64 -16.03 27.48
N ALA A 234 36.48 -16.06 26.84
CA ALA A 234 36.34 -15.96 25.39
C ALA A 234 36.74 -14.57 24.88
N THR A 235 36.36 -13.52 25.62
CA THR A 235 36.78 -12.14 25.34
C THR A 235 38.28 -11.96 25.59
N GLU A 236 38.83 -12.52 26.68
CA GLU A 236 40.29 -12.61 26.91
C GLU A 236 41.02 -13.24 25.71
N ALA A 237 40.54 -14.38 25.22
CA ALA A 237 41.13 -15.08 24.07
C ALA A 237 41.08 -14.27 22.77
N LEU A 238 39.98 -13.54 22.51
CA LEU A 238 39.87 -12.66 21.35
C LEU A 238 40.84 -11.46 21.40
N TYR A 239 41.19 -10.95 22.58
CA TYR A 239 42.24 -9.94 22.72
C TYR A 239 43.64 -10.49 22.55
N TYR A 240 43.91 -11.75 22.90
CA TYR A 240 45.17 -12.38 22.52
C TYR A 240 45.30 -12.61 21.02
N TYR A 241 44.18 -12.89 20.35
CA TYR A 241 44.15 -13.10 18.92
C TYR A 241 44.19 -11.80 18.11
N THR A 242 43.49 -10.76 18.56
CA THR A 242 43.52 -9.41 17.97
C THR A 242 43.64 -8.35 19.07
N PRO A 243 44.86 -7.87 19.40
CA PRO A 243 45.17 -7.11 20.62
C PRO A 243 44.80 -5.62 20.59
N TYR A 244 43.70 -5.26 19.92
CA TYR A 244 43.22 -3.89 19.81
C TYR A 244 41.72 -3.78 20.03
N GLN A 245 41.29 -2.72 20.72
CA GLN A 245 39.89 -2.35 20.83
C GLN A 245 39.51 -1.30 19.76
N PRO A 246 38.24 -1.28 19.29
CA PRO A 246 37.78 -0.32 18.29
C PRO A 246 37.52 1.05 18.90
N ASN A 247 38.17 2.10 18.39
CA ASN A 247 37.91 3.47 18.84
C ASN A 247 36.52 3.97 18.39
N ALA A 248 36.13 5.15 18.86
CA ALA A 248 34.81 5.71 18.56
C ALA A 248 34.54 5.93 17.04
N ALA A 249 35.58 6.12 16.22
CA ALA A 249 35.42 6.21 14.76
C ALA A 249 35.16 4.84 14.13
N ALA A 250 35.93 3.81 14.50
CA ALA A 250 35.69 2.43 14.11
C ALA A 250 34.27 1.97 14.49
N MET A 251 33.79 2.34 15.68
CA MET A 251 32.44 2.03 16.17
C MET A 251 31.32 2.72 15.38
N ARG A 252 31.53 3.95 14.90
CA ARG A 252 30.54 4.64 14.04
C ARG A 252 30.51 4.11 12.60
N ALA A 253 31.59 3.52 12.11
CA ALA A 253 31.72 3.17 10.69
C ALA A 253 31.03 1.86 10.25
N GLY A 254 30.44 1.07 11.17
CA GLY A 254 29.67 -0.15 10.82
C GLY A 254 30.54 -1.25 10.21
N TYR A 255 30.46 -1.47 8.90
CA TYR A 255 31.42 -2.29 8.14
C TYR A 255 32.52 -1.47 7.44
N GLY A 256 32.36 -0.15 7.31
CA GLY A 256 33.31 0.74 6.66
C GLY A 256 34.53 1.12 7.52
N THR A 257 35.38 1.96 6.94
CA THR A 257 36.62 2.49 7.52
C THR A 257 36.36 3.64 8.49
N GLY A 258 37.11 3.68 9.60
CA GLY A 258 37.16 4.79 10.53
C GLY A 258 38.32 5.76 10.25
N ASP A 259 38.90 6.31 11.31
CA ASP A 259 40.07 7.20 11.28
C ASP A 259 41.42 6.44 11.29
N SER A 260 42.53 7.18 11.33
CA SER A 260 43.89 6.63 11.33
C SER A 260 44.31 5.94 12.65
N CYS A 261 43.44 5.91 13.67
CA CYS A 261 43.63 5.18 14.92
C CYS A 261 42.56 4.09 15.12
N SER A 262 41.82 3.75 14.06
CA SER A 262 40.74 2.76 14.08
C SER A 262 41.26 1.35 13.86
N SER A 263 41.08 0.47 14.86
CA SER A 263 41.28 -0.97 14.72
C SER A 263 39.95 -1.71 14.55
N TYR A 264 39.95 -2.72 13.67
CA TYR A 264 38.71 -3.39 13.25
C TYR A 264 38.55 -4.83 13.76
N GLY A 265 39.60 -5.48 14.27
CA GLY A 265 39.60 -6.93 14.58
C GLY A 265 38.39 -7.40 15.40
N ASN A 266 38.34 -7.03 16.68
CA ASN A 266 37.26 -7.46 17.59
C ASN A 266 35.87 -6.94 17.19
N ARG A 267 35.79 -5.77 16.57
CA ARG A 267 34.56 -5.15 16.05
C ARG A 267 34.01 -5.90 14.83
N ASN A 268 34.86 -6.30 13.90
CA ASN A 268 34.48 -7.10 12.73
C ASN A 268 34.10 -8.53 13.13
N PHE A 269 34.74 -9.11 14.15
CA PHE A 269 34.31 -10.39 14.72
C PHE A 269 32.85 -10.31 15.20
N TYR A 270 32.52 -9.30 16.01
CA TYR A 270 31.15 -9.10 16.49
C TYR A 270 30.16 -8.84 15.33
N ASN A 271 30.51 -7.97 14.37
CA ASN A 271 29.67 -7.70 13.21
C ASN A 271 29.34 -8.98 12.44
N TYR A 272 30.34 -9.75 12.00
CA TYR A 272 30.10 -10.98 11.24
C TYR A 272 29.35 -12.03 12.06
N PHE A 273 29.61 -12.16 13.37
CA PHE A 273 28.87 -13.10 14.21
C PHE A 273 27.40 -12.71 14.34
N THR A 274 27.11 -11.44 14.63
CA THR A 274 25.74 -10.94 14.83
C THR A 274 24.92 -10.90 13.54
N ASP A 275 25.53 -10.50 12.43
CA ASP A 275 24.95 -10.50 11.08
C ASP A 275 24.60 -11.92 10.59
N TRP A 276 25.41 -12.94 10.93
CA TRP A 276 25.26 -14.28 10.37
C TRP A 276 24.60 -15.30 11.29
N PHE A 277 24.77 -15.15 12.61
CA PHE A 277 24.43 -16.17 13.60
C PHE A 277 23.60 -15.62 14.79
N GLY A 278 23.41 -14.31 14.87
CA GLY A 278 22.66 -13.66 15.96
C GLY A 278 23.52 -13.38 17.20
N SER A 279 22.90 -13.36 18.38
CA SER A 279 23.56 -12.83 19.58
C SER A 279 24.85 -13.57 19.96
N THR A 280 25.89 -12.81 20.31
CA THR A 280 27.13 -13.33 20.91
C THR A 280 26.96 -13.71 22.40
N GLN A 281 25.76 -13.51 22.95
CA GLN A 281 25.44 -13.72 24.37
C GLN A 281 24.46 -14.88 24.53
N GLN A 282 24.62 -15.67 25.60
CA GLN A 282 23.69 -16.76 25.91
C GLN A 282 22.34 -16.18 26.36
N LEU A 283 21.36 -16.17 25.45
CA LEU A 283 20.02 -15.61 25.70
C LEU A 283 19.24 -16.50 26.68
N ALA A 284 19.06 -16.02 27.92
CA ALA A 284 18.51 -16.79 29.03
C ALA A 284 16.98 -17.03 28.95
N ARG A 285 16.25 -16.23 28.16
CA ARG A 285 14.77 -16.27 28.05
C ARG A 285 14.32 -15.92 26.63
N SER A 286 13.07 -16.25 26.28
CA SER A 286 12.44 -15.86 25.00
C SER A 286 11.30 -14.89 25.27
N LEU A 287 11.06 -13.95 24.36
CA LEU A 287 9.85 -13.11 24.38
C LEU A 287 8.63 -13.94 23.99
N LYS A 288 7.55 -13.84 24.77
CA LYS A 288 6.28 -14.50 24.49
C LYS A 288 5.30 -13.50 23.90
N VAL A 289 5.00 -13.61 22.61
CA VAL A 289 3.87 -12.89 22.00
C VAL A 289 2.59 -13.61 22.43
N THR A 290 1.83 -13.02 23.36
CA THR A 290 0.63 -13.62 23.97
C THR A 290 -0.64 -13.35 23.18
N GLY A 291 -0.63 -12.35 22.29
CA GLY A 291 -1.73 -12.11 21.34
C GLY A 291 -1.35 -11.08 20.28
N VAL A 292 -1.94 -11.21 19.10
CA VAL A 292 -1.88 -10.21 18.03
C VAL A 292 -3.31 -9.92 17.58
N THR A 293 -3.78 -8.71 17.82
CA THR A 293 -5.17 -8.29 17.54
C THR A 293 -5.21 -7.27 16.42
N VAL A 294 -6.19 -7.40 15.54
CA VAL A 294 -6.46 -6.46 14.45
C VAL A 294 -7.81 -5.79 14.69
N GLN A 295 -7.82 -4.47 14.67
CA GLN A 295 -9.00 -3.62 14.80
C GLN A 295 -9.32 -2.94 13.45
N GLY A 296 -10.60 -2.73 13.17
CA GLY A 296 -11.10 -2.13 11.93
C GLY A 296 -12.06 -3.05 11.17
N LYS A 297 -12.79 -2.51 10.19
CA LYS A 297 -13.72 -3.28 9.34
C LYS A 297 -12.94 -3.89 8.16
N PHE A 298 -13.06 -5.20 7.95
CA PHE A 298 -12.46 -5.91 6.82
C PHE A 298 -13.26 -5.67 5.52
N LEU A 299 -13.18 -4.44 5.00
CA LEU A 299 -13.82 -3.95 3.78
C LEU A 299 -12.80 -3.13 2.98
N VAL A 300 -12.75 -3.31 1.66
CA VAL A 300 -11.86 -2.54 0.76
C VAL A 300 -11.91 -1.04 1.07
N GLY A 301 -10.75 -0.40 1.15
CA GLY A 301 -10.56 1.02 1.46
C GLY A 301 -10.48 1.36 2.95
N GLN A 302 -10.87 0.46 3.86
CA GLN A 302 -10.76 0.68 5.30
C GLN A 302 -9.33 0.54 5.80
N VAL A 303 -9.02 1.23 6.91
CA VAL A 303 -7.74 1.10 7.61
C VAL A 303 -7.88 0.10 8.75
N LEU A 304 -7.08 -0.96 8.72
CA LEU A 304 -6.88 -1.87 9.82
C LEU A 304 -5.72 -1.37 10.71
N SER A 305 -5.83 -1.58 12.02
CA SER A 305 -4.78 -1.27 13.00
C SER A 305 -4.43 -2.53 13.79
N ALA A 306 -3.14 -2.86 13.84
CA ALA A 306 -2.60 -4.00 14.55
C ALA A 306 -2.02 -3.59 15.92
N THR A 307 -2.23 -4.43 16.92
CA THR A 307 -1.58 -4.34 18.23
C THR A 307 -1.14 -5.72 18.69
N ALA A 308 -0.08 -5.80 19.50
CA ALA A 308 0.45 -7.05 20.03
C ALA A 308 0.67 -6.97 21.53
N ALA A 309 0.28 -8.03 22.25
CA ALA A 309 0.61 -8.25 23.65
C ALA A 309 1.87 -9.14 23.70
N VAL A 310 2.89 -8.68 24.44
CA VAL A 310 4.21 -9.32 24.48
C VAL A 310 4.76 -9.25 25.90
N ASP A 311 5.22 -10.39 26.41
CA ASP A 311 5.79 -10.54 27.75
C ASP A 311 7.22 -11.13 27.71
N PRO A 312 8.21 -10.50 28.36
CA PRO A 312 8.18 -9.13 28.91
C PRO A 312 8.09 -8.06 27.81
N ALA A 313 7.69 -6.85 28.19
CA ALA A 313 7.53 -5.73 27.25
C ALA A 313 8.79 -5.52 26.37
N PRO A 314 8.67 -5.50 25.03
CA PRO A 314 9.79 -5.44 24.10
C PRO A 314 10.33 -4.02 23.93
N THR A 315 11.56 -3.90 23.43
CA THR A 315 12.13 -2.60 23.02
C THR A 315 11.72 -2.21 21.59
N THR A 316 11.45 -3.21 20.74
CA THR A 316 11.10 -3.00 19.33
C THR A 316 10.01 -3.99 18.93
N THR A 317 9.06 -3.54 18.11
CA THR A 317 8.00 -4.37 17.52
C THR A 317 7.88 -4.04 16.03
N THR A 318 8.07 -5.02 15.16
CA THR A 318 7.91 -4.88 13.70
C THR A 318 6.67 -5.63 13.21
N TYR A 319 6.07 -5.15 12.11
CA TYR A 319 4.84 -5.69 11.54
C TYR A 319 5.09 -6.14 10.10
N GLN A 320 4.33 -7.12 9.64
CA GLN A 320 4.26 -7.51 8.23
C GLN A 320 2.85 -8.02 7.95
N TRP A 321 2.08 -7.27 7.14
CA TRP A 321 0.74 -7.70 6.72
C TRP A 321 0.85 -8.81 5.66
N LEU A 322 -0.09 -9.76 5.74
CA LEU A 322 -0.13 -10.97 4.95
C LEU A 322 -1.48 -11.05 4.22
N ARG A 323 -1.44 -11.45 2.94
CA ARG A 323 -2.60 -11.75 2.08
C ARG A 323 -2.57 -13.22 1.73
N ASN A 324 -3.59 -13.97 2.15
CA ASN A 324 -3.63 -15.44 2.08
C ASN A 324 -2.35 -16.10 2.67
N GLY A 325 -1.78 -15.50 3.73
CA GLY A 325 -0.55 -15.96 4.37
C GLY A 325 0.77 -15.46 3.73
N THR A 326 0.73 -14.92 2.51
CA THR A 326 1.90 -14.37 1.80
C THR A 326 2.13 -12.91 2.16
N ALA A 327 3.40 -12.50 2.34
CA ALA A 327 3.74 -11.11 2.68
C ALA A 327 3.29 -10.11 1.60
N ILE A 328 2.62 -9.03 2.04
CA ILE A 328 2.27 -7.89 1.19
C ILE A 328 3.46 -6.93 1.17
N SER A 329 4.05 -6.71 -0.01
CA SER A 329 5.22 -5.85 -0.17
C SER A 329 4.99 -4.44 0.38
N GLY A 330 5.95 -3.92 1.15
CA GLY A 330 5.89 -2.60 1.78
C GLY A 330 4.91 -2.45 2.95
N ALA A 331 4.06 -3.44 3.24
CA ALA A 331 3.07 -3.36 4.31
C ALA A 331 3.67 -3.76 5.68
N THR A 332 4.59 -2.93 6.19
CA THR A 332 5.35 -3.18 7.43
C THR A 332 4.97 -2.24 8.59
N SER A 333 3.95 -1.40 8.40
CA SER A 333 3.40 -0.51 9.43
C SER A 333 2.40 -1.25 10.34
N ALA A 334 2.21 -0.75 11.56
CA ALA A 334 1.12 -1.17 12.45
C ALA A 334 -0.28 -0.87 11.87
N ARG A 335 -0.39 -0.05 10.82
CA ARG A 335 -1.63 0.22 10.08
C ARG A 335 -1.55 -0.25 8.63
N TYR A 336 -2.66 -0.74 8.10
CA TYR A 336 -2.78 -1.15 6.70
C TYR A 336 -4.12 -0.71 6.11
N THR A 337 -4.07 0.00 4.98
CA THR A 337 -5.28 0.34 4.19
C THR A 337 -5.56 -0.80 3.22
N LEU A 338 -6.74 -1.41 3.33
CA LEU A 338 -7.17 -2.50 2.48
C LEU A 338 -7.29 -2.04 1.02
N ALA A 339 -6.55 -2.67 0.12
CA ALA A 339 -6.59 -2.40 -1.30
C ALA A 339 -7.73 -3.17 -1.99
N SER A 340 -8.12 -2.75 -3.20
CA SER A 340 -9.06 -3.51 -4.04
C SER A 340 -8.56 -4.94 -4.34
N SER A 341 -7.23 -5.14 -4.38
CA SER A 341 -6.60 -6.46 -4.52
C SER A 341 -6.70 -7.37 -3.29
N ASP A 342 -7.20 -6.89 -2.15
CA ASP A 342 -7.51 -7.72 -0.97
C ASP A 342 -8.92 -8.32 -1.01
N ALA A 343 -9.83 -7.82 -1.85
CA ALA A 343 -11.20 -8.30 -1.93
C ALA A 343 -11.27 -9.83 -2.10
N GLY A 344 -12.09 -10.49 -1.28
CA GLY A 344 -12.28 -11.94 -1.25
C GLY A 344 -11.10 -12.74 -0.67
N ARG A 345 -10.04 -12.09 -0.21
CA ARG A 345 -8.83 -12.74 0.34
C ARG A 345 -8.78 -12.59 1.86
N SER A 346 -8.03 -13.47 2.52
CA SER A 346 -7.81 -13.37 3.95
C SER A 346 -6.63 -12.46 4.26
N ILE A 347 -6.81 -11.56 5.23
CA ILE A 347 -5.78 -10.65 5.72
C ILE A 347 -5.47 -10.98 7.17
N SER A 348 -4.17 -11.07 7.47
CA SER A 348 -3.61 -11.18 8.82
C SER A 348 -2.34 -10.33 8.92
N VAL A 349 -1.81 -10.18 10.13
CA VAL A 349 -0.55 -9.48 10.38
C VAL A 349 0.38 -10.35 11.22
N ARG A 350 1.62 -10.52 10.75
CA ARG A 350 2.71 -11.07 11.54
C ARG A 350 3.37 -9.95 12.32
N VAL A 351 3.71 -10.24 13.57
CA VAL A 351 4.46 -9.35 14.45
C VAL A 351 5.71 -10.06 14.94
N VAL A 352 6.84 -9.35 14.93
CA VAL A 352 8.08 -9.79 15.59
C VAL A 352 8.44 -8.76 16.65
N ALA A 353 8.71 -9.23 17.87
CA ALA A 353 9.06 -8.42 19.01
C ALA A 353 10.47 -8.77 19.47
N GLN A 354 11.26 -7.74 19.81
CA GLN A 354 12.68 -7.85 20.13
C GLN A 354 13.01 -7.15 21.45
N LYS A 355 13.99 -7.69 22.19
CA LYS A 355 14.48 -7.13 23.45
C LYS A 355 15.90 -7.64 23.72
N SER A 356 16.82 -6.75 24.06
CA SER A 356 18.19 -7.15 24.42
C SER A 356 18.19 -8.16 25.57
N GLY A 357 19.00 -9.22 25.45
CA GLY A 357 19.07 -10.34 26.40
C GLY A 357 17.99 -11.42 26.26
N TYR A 358 17.05 -11.27 25.31
CA TYR A 358 15.99 -12.25 25.03
C TYR A 358 16.08 -12.79 23.60
N ARG A 359 15.60 -14.01 23.37
CA ARG A 359 15.26 -14.48 22.01
C ARG A 359 14.01 -13.75 21.53
N ASP A 360 14.00 -13.37 20.25
CA ASP A 360 12.88 -12.71 19.61
C ASP A 360 11.59 -13.54 19.71
N GLY A 361 10.48 -12.84 19.92
CA GLY A 361 9.14 -13.42 19.95
C GLY A 361 8.43 -13.13 18.65
N SER A 362 7.65 -14.08 18.14
CA SER A 362 6.78 -13.82 16.98
C SER A 362 5.37 -14.34 17.20
N GLY A 363 4.40 -13.67 16.57
CA GLY A 363 3.01 -14.07 16.55
C GLY A 363 2.36 -13.63 15.25
N THR A 364 1.25 -14.25 14.87
CA THR A 364 0.44 -13.82 13.72
C THR A 364 -1.01 -13.74 14.18
N SER A 365 -1.73 -12.70 13.75
CA SER A 365 -3.17 -12.58 14.06
C SER A 365 -3.96 -13.73 13.42
N ALA A 366 -5.18 -13.94 13.90
CA ALA A 366 -6.18 -14.63 13.09
C ALA A 366 -6.33 -13.93 11.72
N ALA A 367 -6.62 -14.71 10.68
CA ALA A 367 -6.87 -14.20 9.34
C ALA A 367 -8.38 -14.01 9.12
N SER A 368 -8.78 -12.85 8.58
CA SER A 368 -10.18 -12.54 8.31
C SER A 368 -10.37 -12.16 6.83
N SER A 369 -11.49 -12.58 6.25
CA SER A 369 -11.81 -12.28 4.84
C SER A 369 -12.18 -10.81 4.65
N VAL A 370 -11.67 -10.21 3.58
CA VAL A 370 -12.00 -8.83 3.19
C VAL A 370 -13.18 -8.82 2.23
N SER A 371 -14.26 -8.15 2.61
CA SER A 371 -15.40 -7.89 1.73
C SER A 371 -15.03 -6.86 0.65
N ALA A 372 -15.51 -7.09 -0.56
CA ALA A 372 -15.57 -6.06 -1.59
C ALA A 372 -16.67 -5.04 -1.25
N ILE A 373 -16.57 -3.84 -1.84
CA ILE A 373 -17.71 -2.93 -1.94
C ILE A 373 -18.62 -3.49 -3.04
N LYS A 374 -19.87 -3.78 -2.70
CA LYS A 374 -20.92 -4.13 -3.65
C LYS A 374 -21.28 -2.89 -4.47
N VAL A 375 -21.15 -3.00 -5.79
CA VAL A 375 -21.47 -1.92 -6.72
C VAL A 375 -22.63 -2.36 -7.61
N ASP A 376 -23.82 -1.80 -7.35
CA ASP A 376 -24.96 -1.88 -8.25
C ASP A 376 -24.90 -0.71 -9.26
N ARG A 377 -25.60 -0.81 -10.41
CA ARG A 377 -25.67 0.28 -11.40
C ARG A 377 -27.10 0.44 -11.94
N LEU A 378 -27.57 1.69 -12.05
CA LEU A 378 -28.83 2.04 -12.72
C LEU A 378 -28.51 2.93 -13.92
N TYR A 379 -28.80 2.44 -15.13
CA TYR A 379 -28.52 3.14 -16.37
C TYR A 379 -29.37 2.61 -17.52
N GLY A 380 -29.42 3.38 -18.60
CA GLY A 380 -29.72 2.87 -19.93
C GLY A 380 -28.72 3.41 -20.97
N PRO A 381 -28.86 3.07 -22.26
CA PRO A 381 -27.98 3.57 -23.31
C PRO A 381 -28.12 5.09 -23.57
N LYS A 382 -29.14 5.74 -23.02
CA LYS A 382 -29.42 7.18 -23.15
C LYS A 382 -29.87 7.77 -21.82
N ARG A 383 -29.71 9.08 -21.63
CA ARG A 383 -30.13 9.81 -20.42
C ARG A 383 -31.60 9.62 -20.05
N GLU A 384 -32.49 9.51 -21.04
CA GLU A 384 -33.92 9.23 -20.85
C GLU A 384 -34.14 7.81 -20.30
N THR A 385 -33.38 6.83 -20.79
CA THR A 385 -33.47 5.44 -20.30
C THR A 385 -32.79 5.24 -18.95
N THR A 386 -31.76 6.03 -18.61
CA THR A 386 -31.25 6.13 -17.23
C THR A 386 -32.32 6.70 -16.28
N ALA A 387 -33.04 7.76 -16.67
CA ALA A 387 -34.14 8.30 -15.87
C ALA A 387 -35.28 7.28 -15.66
N VAL A 388 -35.61 6.48 -16.68
CA VAL A 388 -36.54 5.34 -16.57
C VAL A 388 -36.02 4.26 -15.60
N ALA A 389 -34.74 3.87 -15.69
CA ALA A 389 -34.15 2.89 -14.77
C ALA A 389 -34.17 3.38 -13.31
N VAL A 390 -33.87 4.66 -13.09
CA VAL A 390 -33.98 5.33 -11.78
C VAL A 390 -35.43 5.35 -11.29
N SER A 391 -36.38 5.67 -12.16
CA SER A 391 -37.81 5.70 -11.82
C SER A 391 -38.32 4.34 -11.34
N ARG A 392 -37.96 3.26 -12.02
CA ARG A 392 -38.29 1.88 -11.61
C ARG A 392 -37.74 1.51 -10.23
N ALA A 393 -36.52 1.97 -9.92
CA ALA A 393 -35.88 1.72 -8.63
C ALA A 393 -36.49 2.55 -7.47
N ALA A 394 -37.02 3.74 -7.77
CA ALA A 394 -37.63 4.65 -6.80
C ALA A 394 -39.14 4.40 -6.57
N TRP A 395 -39.86 3.96 -7.62
CA TRP A 395 -41.30 3.71 -7.63
C TRP A 395 -41.65 2.37 -8.30
N PRO A 396 -41.23 1.22 -7.73
CA PRO A 396 -41.57 -0.09 -8.27
C PRO A 396 -43.09 -0.32 -8.39
N THR A 397 -43.88 0.30 -7.50
CA THR A 397 -45.35 0.22 -7.45
C THR A 397 -46.08 1.42 -8.06
N GLY A 398 -45.38 2.32 -8.77
CA GLY A 398 -45.97 3.52 -9.38
C GLY A 398 -45.97 4.78 -8.49
N THR A 399 -46.49 5.89 -9.01
CA THR A 399 -46.62 7.17 -8.28
C THR A 399 -47.72 8.05 -8.87
N GLY A 400 -48.41 8.82 -8.03
CA GLY A 400 -49.48 9.72 -8.45
C GLY A 400 -49.01 10.94 -9.25
N THR A 401 -47.74 11.36 -9.17
CA THR A 401 -47.21 12.50 -9.95
C THR A 401 -45.96 12.12 -10.74
N VAL A 402 -45.94 12.45 -12.04
CA VAL A 402 -44.73 12.45 -12.88
C VAL A 402 -44.35 13.90 -13.20
N MET A 403 -43.07 14.23 -13.07
CA MET A 403 -42.49 15.46 -13.63
C MET A 403 -41.70 15.09 -14.88
N LEU A 404 -41.96 15.76 -15.99
CA LEU A 404 -41.30 15.55 -17.27
C LEU A 404 -40.49 16.80 -17.62
N ALA A 405 -39.17 16.66 -17.71
CA ALA A 405 -38.25 17.73 -18.07
C ALA A 405 -37.53 17.43 -19.38
N THR A 406 -36.94 18.46 -20.00
CA THR A 406 -36.09 18.24 -21.17
C THR A 406 -34.83 17.46 -20.79
N SER A 407 -34.39 16.60 -21.70
CA SER A 407 -33.13 15.89 -21.58
C SER A 407 -31.94 16.70 -22.13
N GLN A 408 -32.19 17.78 -22.87
CA GLN A 408 -31.18 18.48 -23.67
C GLN A 408 -30.56 19.70 -22.97
N ASP A 409 -31.34 20.41 -22.15
CA ASP A 409 -30.88 21.55 -21.36
C ASP A 409 -31.19 21.34 -19.87
N PHE A 410 -30.43 21.99 -18.99
CA PHE A 410 -30.49 21.78 -17.55
C PHE A 410 -31.44 22.69 -16.71
N PRO A 411 -31.78 23.95 -17.06
CA PRO A 411 -32.33 24.90 -16.08
C PRO A 411 -33.72 24.56 -15.55
N ASP A 412 -34.65 24.22 -16.44
CA ASP A 412 -35.98 23.74 -16.05
C ASP A 412 -35.90 22.34 -15.42
N ALA A 413 -34.93 21.53 -15.84
CA ALA A 413 -34.69 20.18 -15.34
C ALA A 413 -34.13 20.19 -13.89
N LEU A 414 -33.25 21.13 -13.53
CA LEU A 414 -32.81 21.40 -12.15
C LEU A 414 -34.00 21.76 -11.26
N SER A 415 -34.87 22.65 -11.75
CA SER A 415 -36.09 23.06 -11.06
C SER A 415 -37.05 21.89 -10.86
N ALA A 416 -37.18 21.02 -11.86
CA ALA A 416 -37.92 19.76 -11.79
C ALA A 416 -37.37 18.82 -10.71
N ALA A 417 -36.05 18.58 -10.71
CA ALA A 417 -35.43 17.68 -9.74
C ALA A 417 -35.57 18.17 -8.30
N ALA A 418 -35.47 19.48 -8.06
CA ALA A 418 -35.67 20.08 -6.74
C ALA A 418 -37.12 20.02 -6.24
N ALA A 419 -38.11 20.05 -7.14
CA ALA A 419 -39.52 19.94 -6.79
C ALA A 419 -40.00 18.48 -6.69
N ALA A 420 -39.34 17.55 -7.40
CA ALA A 420 -39.76 16.15 -7.50
C ALA A 420 -39.84 15.46 -6.14
N GLY A 421 -38.86 15.66 -5.25
CA GLY A 421 -38.89 15.07 -3.90
C GLY A 421 -40.05 15.60 -3.05
N ARG A 422 -40.28 16.92 -3.05
CA ARG A 422 -41.42 17.54 -2.33
C ARG A 422 -42.77 17.08 -2.87
N ALA A 423 -42.87 16.81 -4.18
CA ALA A 423 -44.07 16.28 -4.82
C ALA A 423 -44.19 14.73 -4.75
N SER A 424 -43.22 14.02 -4.16
CA SER A 424 -43.08 12.55 -4.25
C SER A 424 -43.13 12.00 -5.69
N ALA A 425 -42.71 12.82 -6.65
CA ALA A 425 -42.91 12.63 -8.07
C ALA A 425 -41.74 11.92 -8.74
N SER A 426 -42.03 11.10 -9.74
CA SER A 426 -41.00 10.56 -10.63
C SER A 426 -40.54 11.62 -11.62
N LEU A 427 -39.25 11.94 -11.63
CA LEU A 427 -38.64 12.72 -12.69
C LEU A 427 -38.30 11.82 -13.89
N LEU A 428 -38.84 12.15 -15.05
CA LEU A 428 -38.49 11.55 -16.34
C LEU A 428 -37.95 12.62 -17.28
N LEU A 429 -37.13 12.21 -18.25
CA LEU A 429 -36.50 13.09 -19.23
C LEU A 429 -36.99 12.77 -20.64
N THR A 430 -37.11 13.79 -21.47
CA THR A 430 -37.50 13.66 -22.89
C THR A 430 -36.75 14.67 -23.77
N PRO A 431 -36.36 14.32 -25.01
CA PRO A 431 -35.91 15.31 -25.97
C PRO A 431 -37.08 16.22 -26.42
N SER A 432 -36.75 17.39 -26.95
CA SER A 432 -37.71 18.33 -27.56
C SER A 432 -38.38 17.79 -28.84
N SER A 433 -37.82 16.75 -29.45
CA SER A 433 -38.40 16.08 -30.62
C SER A 433 -39.71 15.37 -30.32
N GLY A 434 -39.94 14.91 -29.09
CA GLY A 434 -41.16 14.21 -28.65
C GLY A 434 -40.88 13.12 -27.63
N LEU A 435 -41.94 12.51 -27.11
CA LEU A 435 -41.88 11.51 -26.04
C LEU A 435 -41.30 10.16 -26.57
N PRO A 436 -40.18 9.65 -26.03
CA PRO A 436 -39.65 8.34 -26.42
C PRO A 436 -40.58 7.20 -26.02
N ALA A 437 -40.46 6.04 -26.70
CA ALA A 437 -41.29 4.87 -26.43
C ALA A 437 -41.06 4.31 -25.01
N GLU A 438 -39.82 4.31 -24.55
CA GLU A 438 -39.41 3.83 -23.22
C GLU A 438 -39.95 4.73 -22.10
N VAL A 439 -39.95 6.05 -22.32
CA VAL A 439 -40.52 7.03 -21.39
C VAL A 439 -42.06 6.95 -21.39
N SER A 440 -42.67 6.74 -22.56
CA SER A 440 -44.11 6.49 -22.70
C SER A 440 -44.54 5.24 -21.94
N ALA A 441 -43.79 4.14 -22.08
CA ALA A 441 -44.03 2.89 -21.36
C ALA A 441 -43.87 3.07 -19.85
N GLU A 442 -42.89 3.86 -19.40
CA GLU A 442 -42.69 4.14 -17.98
C GLU A 442 -43.82 5.00 -17.40
N ILE A 443 -44.30 6.04 -18.11
CA ILE A 443 -45.47 6.83 -17.69
C ILE A 443 -46.69 5.92 -17.52
N LYS A 444 -46.93 4.99 -18.46
CA LYS A 444 -48.01 3.99 -18.33
C LYS A 444 -47.83 3.10 -17.10
N ARG A 445 -46.62 2.60 -16.85
CA ARG A 445 -46.29 1.74 -15.70
C ARG A 445 -46.47 2.47 -14.36
N LEU A 446 -46.17 3.76 -14.31
CA LEU A 446 -46.31 4.57 -13.10
C LEU A 446 -47.76 4.92 -12.77
N ALA A 447 -48.66 4.87 -13.76
CA ALA A 447 -50.09 5.18 -13.66
C ALA A 447 -50.41 6.49 -12.89
N PRO A 448 -49.82 7.64 -13.27
CA PRO A 448 -49.99 8.88 -12.52
C PRO A 448 -51.39 9.48 -12.68
N THR A 449 -51.87 10.16 -11.65
CA THR A 449 -53.05 11.03 -11.70
C THR A 449 -52.70 12.45 -12.13
N ARG A 450 -51.41 12.82 -12.12
CA ARG A 450 -50.90 14.11 -12.56
C ARG A 450 -49.57 13.99 -13.31
N VAL A 451 -49.44 14.68 -14.44
CA VAL A 451 -48.16 14.85 -15.15
C VAL A 451 -47.86 16.33 -15.28
N ILE A 452 -46.67 16.75 -14.83
CA ILE A 452 -46.23 18.15 -14.85
C ILE A 452 -45.10 18.30 -15.87
N LEU A 453 -45.33 19.10 -16.91
CA LEU A 453 -44.30 19.51 -17.86
C LEU A 453 -43.48 20.65 -17.25
N MET A 454 -42.18 20.42 -17.06
CA MET A 454 -41.27 21.36 -16.42
C MET A 454 -40.49 22.13 -17.49
N GLY A 455 -40.87 23.38 -17.71
CA GLY A 455 -40.31 24.26 -18.74
C GLY A 455 -41.33 24.73 -19.79
N GLY A 456 -40.97 25.80 -20.51
CA GLY A 456 -41.82 26.47 -21.49
C GLY A 456 -42.02 25.67 -22.79
N GLU A 457 -42.90 26.15 -23.67
CA GLU A 457 -43.20 25.47 -24.94
C GLU A 457 -42.04 25.45 -25.94
N GLY A 458 -41.10 26.39 -25.85
CA GLY A 458 -39.87 26.37 -26.66
C GLY A 458 -38.91 25.21 -26.33
N VAL A 459 -39.09 24.57 -25.17
CA VAL A 459 -38.26 23.46 -24.67
C VAL A 459 -39.05 22.15 -24.64
N LEU A 460 -40.31 22.20 -24.20
CA LEU A 460 -41.26 21.08 -24.15
C LEU A 460 -42.51 21.46 -24.98
N PRO A 461 -42.50 21.23 -26.31
CA PRO A 461 -43.51 21.77 -27.24
C PRO A 461 -44.93 21.20 -27.02
N ARG A 462 -45.97 21.90 -27.49
CA ARG A 462 -47.39 21.52 -27.30
C ARG A 462 -47.68 20.06 -27.64
N ARG A 463 -47.16 19.57 -28.77
CA ARG A 463 -47.27 18.16 -29.21
C ARG A 463 -46.87 17.13 -28.14
N LEU A 464 -45.94 17.48 -27.25
CA LEU A 464 -45.51 16.59 -26.16
C LEU A 464 -46.61 16.46 -25.09
N ALA A 465 -47.34 17.53 -24.79
CA ALA A 465 -48.48 17.48 -23.89
C ALA A 465 -49.58 16.56 -24.44
N ASP A 466 -49.80 16.60 -25.76
CA ASP A 466 -50.80 15.75 -26.43
C ASP A 466 -50.37 14.28 -26.44
N GLN A 467 -49.08 14.00 -26.72
CA GLN A 467 -48.49 12.66 -26.55
C GLN A 467 -48.67 12.14 -25.11
N VAL A 468 -48.41 12.97 -24.10
CA VAL A 468 -48.59 12.60 -22.68
C VAL A 468 -50.06 12.31 -22.37
N ARG A 469 -51.01 13.11 -22.85
CA ARG A 469 -52.46 12.85 -22.70
C ARG A 469 -52.88 11.53 -23.34
N THR A 470 -52.35 11.19 -24.52
CA THR A 470 -52.61 9.89 -25.17
C THR A 470 -52.03 8.72 -24.37
N VAL A 471 -50.87 8.92 -23.72
CA VAL A 471 -50.17 7.89 -22.94
C VAL A 471 -50.80 7.68 -21.55
N ALA A 472 -51.33 8.74 -20.92
CA ALA A 472 -51.96 8.72 -19.61
C ALA A 472 -53.28 9.54 -19.61
N PRO A 473 -54.37 9.02 -20.22
CA PRO A 473 -55.61 9.79 -20.44
C PRO A 473 -56.36 10.17 -19.15
N GLY A 474 -56.15 9.43 -18.05
CA GLY A 474 -56.70 9.76 -16.73
C GLY A 474 -55.88 10.78 -15.93
N ALA A 475 -54.73 11.24 -16.46
CA ALA A 475 -53.83 12.15 -15.74
C ALA A 475 -54.11 13.62 -16.05
N LYS A 476 -54.16 14.47 -15.02
CA LYS A 476 -54.16 15.92 -15.21
C LYS A 476 -52.79 16.37 -15.72
N VAL A 477 -52.73 16.85 -16.96
CA VAL A 477 -51.48 17.37 -17.57
C VAL A 477 -51.37 18.88 -17.32
N GLU A 478 -50.41 19.26 -16.48
CA GLU A 478 -50.09 20.63 -16.08
C GLU A 478 -48.73 21.07 -16.64
N ARG A 479 -48.43 22.37 -16.63
CA ARG A 479 -47.11 22.91 -16.96
C ARG A 479 -46.66 23.89 -15.88
N LEU A 480 -45.42 23.75 -15.42
CA LEU A 480 -44.73 24.74 -14.59
C LEU A 480 -43.57 25.31 -15.41
N SER A 481 -43.66 26.60 -15.71
CA SER A 481 -42.70 27.32 -16.55
C SER A 481 -42.72 28.81 -16.23
N GLY A 482 -41.56 29.45 -16.23
CA GLY A 482 -41.43 30.90 -16.26
C GLY A 482 -40.87 31.42 -17.58
N ILE A 483 -40.70 32.74 -17.66
CA ILE A 483 -39.97 33.43 -18.75
C ILE A 483 -38.48 33.07 -18.70
N ASP A 484 -37.95 32.81 -17.50
CA ASP A 484 -36.60 32.31 -17.28
C ASP A 484 -36.53 31.18 -16.24
N ARG A 485 -35.33 30.60 -16.13
CA ARG A 485 -35.00 29.50 -15.21
C ARG A 485 -35.21 29.82 -13.73
N TYR A 486 -35.11 31.09 -13.33
CA TYR A 486 -35.30 31.52 -11.94
C TYR A 486 -36.79 31.59 -11.63
N GLU A 487 -37.60 32.01 -12.61
CA GLU A 487 -39.06 31.98 -12.50
C GLU A 487 -39.62 30.55 -12.52
N THR A 488 -39.13 29.65 -13.40
CA THR A 488 -39.48 28.21 -13.32
C THR A 488 -39.10 27.65 -11.94
N SER A 489 -37.92 27.99 -11.40
CA SER A 489 -37.49 27.54 -10.07
C SER A 489 -38.38 28.06 -8.94
N ARG A 490 -38.79 29.34 -8.96
CA ARG A 490 -39.72 29.92 -7.98
C ARG A 490 -41.09 29.24 -8.04
N ALA A 491 -41.63 29.03 -9.23
CA ALA A 491 -42.90 28.32 -9.43
C ALA A 491 -42.82 26.87 -8.93
N ALA A 492 -41.73 26.16 -9.25
CA ALA A 492 -41.48 24.79 -8.81
C ALA A 492 -41.38 24.70 -7.27
N ALA A 493 -40.64 25.59 -6.62
CA ALA A 493 -40.54 25.64 -5.16
C ALA A 493 -41.89 25.92 -4.48
N LEU A 494 -42.64 26.93 -4.95
CA LEU A 494 -43.95 27.30 -4.40
C LEU A 494 -45.00 26.19 -4.61
N SER A 495 -44.93 25.44 -5.70
CA SER A 495 -45.84 24.31 -5.97
C SER A 495 -45.75 23.19 -4.92
N GLY A 496 -44.65 23.12 -4.17
CA GLY A 496 -44.45 22.18 -3.07
C GLY A 496 -45.04 22.61 -1.73
N GLY A 497 -45.62 23.81 -1.59
CA GLY A 497 -46.07 24.39 -0.31
C GLY A 497 -44.99 25.14 0.47
N SER A 498 -45.25 25.49 1.73
CA SER A 498 -44.36 26.30 2.57
C SER A 498 -43.11 25.54 3.06
N SER A 499 -42.09 26.28 3.50
CA SER A 499 -40.88 25.78 4.15
C SER A 499 -40.19 26.88 4.97
N SER A 500 -39.80 26.55 6.21
CA SER A 500 -38.98 27.44 7.03
C SER A 500 -37.52 27.53 6.57
N GLU A 501 -37.08 26.63 5.69
CA GLU A 501 -35.73 26.57 5.15
C GLU A 501 -35.74 26.64 3.62
N VAL A 502 -34.62 27.08 3.03
CA VAL A 502 -34.41 27.04 1.59
C VAL A 502 -32.94 26.79 1.27
N LEU A 503 -32.68 26.04 0.20
CA LEU A 503 -31.35 25.94 -0.39
C LEU A 503 -31.26 26.89 -1.58
N ILE A 504 -30.25 27.74 -1.64
CA ILE A 504 -30.06 28.73 -2.70
C ILE A 504 -28.82 28.37 -3.51
N ALA A 505 -28.99 28.10 -4.79
CA ALA A 505 -27.90 27.80 -5.72
C ALA A 505 -27.91 28.77 -6.91
N THR A 506 -26.77 28.92 -7.59
CA THR A 506 -26.76 29.63 -8.87
C THR A 506 -27.55 28.85 -9.92
N GLY A 507 -28.34 29.53 -10.75
CA GLY A 507 -28.95 28.92 -11.95
C GLY A 507 -28.04 28.96 -13.19
N LYS A 508 -26.80 29.45 -13.06
CA LYS A 508 -25.86 29.60 -14.19
C LYS A 508 -25.12 28.31 -14.57
N ASP A 509 -24.86 27.43 -13.60
CA ASP A 509 -24.28 26.10 -13.76
C ASP A 509 -25.08 25.09 -12.91
N TYR A 510 -24.83 23.78 -13.08
CA TYR A 510 -25.64 22.70 -12.51
C TYR A 510 -25.12 21.99 -11.24
N PRO A 511 -23.81 21.83 -10.95
CA PRO A 511 -23.36 20.90 -9.91
C PRO A 511 -23.84 21.21 -8.49
N ASP A 512 -23.83 22.50 -8.14
CA ASP A 512 -24.30 23.00 -6.85
C ASP A 512 -25.81 22.78 -6.69
N ALA A 513 -26.58 23.06 -7.75
CA ALA A 513 -28.02 22.88 -7.78
C ALA A 513 -28.44 21.40 -7.73
N ILE A 514 -27.70 20.48 -8.37
CA ILE A 514 -27.96 19.03 -8.26
C ILE A 514 -27.65 18.53 -6.84
N SER A 515 -26.54 18.97 -6.26
CA SER A 515 -26.16 18.61 -4.88
C SER A 515 -27.17 19.15 -3.86
N ALA A 516 -27.67 20.38 -4.08
CA ALA A 516 -28.77 20.96 -3.33
C ALA A 516 -30.06 20.14 -3.50
N ALA A 517 -30.44 19.76 -4.72
CA ALA A 517 -31.65 18.99 -4.99
C ALA A 517 -31.63 17.62 -4.29
N ALA A 518 -30.48 16.94 -4.22
CA ALA A 518 -30.37 15.65 -3.53
C ALA A 518 -30.69 15.75 -2.02
N VAL A 519 -30.20 16.81 -1.35
CA VAL A 519 -30.54 17.10 0.06
C VAL A 519 -31.97 17.62 0.18
N GLY A 520 -32.38 18.54 -0.69
CA GLY A 520 -33.71 19.13 -0.70
C GLY A 520 -34.79 18.05 -0.80
N ASN A 521 -34.61 17.09 -1.70
CA ASN A 521 -35.51 15.96 -1.87
C ASN A 521 -35.53 14.99 -0.68
N SER A 522 -34.43 14.84 0.08
CA SER A 522 -34.36 13.93 1.24
C SER A 522 -34.94 14.56 2.53
N ARG A 523 -34.88 15.89 2.64
CA ARG A 523 -35.34 16.67 3.79
C ARG A 523 -36.66 17.42 3.56
N GLY A 524 -37.15 17.46 2.32
CA GLY A 524 -38.29 18.28 1.93
C GLY A 524 -37.98 19.78 1.86
N ILE A 525 -36.71 20.18 1.70
CA ILE A 525 -36.31 21.60 1.63
C ILE A 525 -36.35 22.05 0.15
N PRO A 526 -37.01 23.17 -0.20
CA PRO A 526 -37.05 23.67 -1.56
C PRO A 526 -35.68 24.21 -1.99
N VAL A 527 -35.35 24.08 -3.27
CA VAL A 527 -34.19 24.73 -3.89
C VAL A 527 -34.66 25.90 -4.74
N LEU A 528 -34.09 27.08 -4.52
CA LEU A 528 -34.26 28.26 -5.38
C LEU A 528 -32.99 28.52 -6.18
N LEU A 529 -33.14 28.60 -7.49
CA LEU A 529 -32.10 29.06 -8.41
C LEU A 529 -32.13 30.59 -8.47
N ILE A 530 -30.95 31.21 -8.34
CA ILE A 530 -30.79 32.66 -8.44
C ILE A 530 -29.78 33.05 -9.51
N ASN A 531 -29.86 34.29 -10.01
CA ASN A 531 -28.83 34.82 -10.88
C ASN A 531 -27.60 35.24 -10.07
N GLY A 532 -26.67 34.31 -9.87
CA GLY A 532 -25.46 34.50 -9.08
C GLY A 532 -24.52 35.61 -9.55
N THR A 533 -24.71 36.20 -10.74
CA THR A 533 -23.91 37.36 -11.19
C THR A 533 -24.45 38.70 -10.68
N ARG A 534 -25.60 38.74 -9.99
CA ARG A 534 -26.18 39.96 -9.42
C ARG A 534 -25.79 40.09 -7.94
N PRO A 535 -25.49 41.31 -7.44
CA PRO A 535 -25.14 41.52 -6.03
C PRO A 535 -26.32 41.41 -5.07
N ARG A 536 -27.56 41.35 -5.58
CA ARG A 536 -28.80 41.26 -4.81
C ARG A 536 -29.81 40.35 -5.51
N LEU A 537 -30.61 39.64 -4.71
CA LEU A 537 -31.84 38.98 -5.12
C LEU A 537 -32.80 39.94 -5.83
N ASP A 538 -33.55 39.44 -6.81
CA ASP A 538 -34.64 40.16 -7.44
C ASP A 538 -35.91 40.15 -6.57
N ALA A 539 -36.81 41.13 -6.78
CA ALA A 539 -38.05 41.24 -6.02
C ALA A 539 -38.95 39.98 -6.10
N PRO A 540 -39.11 39.30 -7.26
CA PRO A 540 -39.83 38.03 -7.33
C PRO A 540 -39.25 36.92 -6.45
N THR A 541 -37.93 36.86 -6.28
CA THR A 541 -37.27 35.90 -5.37
C THR A 541 -37.52 36.25 -3.90
N ILE A 542 -37.46 37.53 -3.54
CA ILE A 542 -37.80 37.98 -2.17
C ILE A 542 -39.26 37.63 -1.84
N GLU A 543 -40.17 37.82 -2.79
CA GLU A 543 -41.58 37.46 -2.62
C GLU A 543 -41.79 35.94 -2.54
N ALA A 544 -41.05 35.14 -3.31
CA ALA A 544 -41.07 33.69 -3.19
C ALA A 544 -40.59 33.22 -1.81
N LEU A 545 -39.51 33.81 -1.26
CA LEU A 545 -39.01 33.52 0.10
C LEU A 545 -40.07 33.82 1.17
N ARG A 546 -40.79 34.95 1.05
CA ARG A 546 -41.89 35.32 1.96
C ARG A 546 -43.07 34.34 1.86
N LYS A 547 -43.53 34.02 0.64
CA LYS A 547 -44.64 33.07 0.41
C LYS A 547 -44.32 31.65 0.88
N LEU A 548 -43.05 31.23 0.80
CA LEU A 548 -42.59 29.98 1.38
C LEU A 548 -42.56 30.04 2.93
N GLY A 549 -42.44 31.21 3.54
CA GLY A 549 -42.30 31.35 5.00
C GLY A 549 -40.88 31.06 5.50
N VAL A 550 -39.87 31.30 4.65
CA VAL A 550 -38.46 31.02 4.94
C VAL A 550 -37.98 31.85 6.13
N ARG A 551 -37.22 31.19 7.02
CA ARG A 551 -36.46 31.81 8.12
C ARG A 551 -34.96 31.56 7.98
N THR A 552 -34.56 30.44 7.37
CA THR A 552 -33.16 30.06 7.16
C THR A 552 -32.86 29.84 5.68
N ALA A 553 -31.82 30.51 5.17
CA ALA A 553 -31.35 30.35 3.80
C ALA A 553 -29.93 29.77 3.79
N THR A 554 -29.78 28.55 3.26
CA THR A 554 -28.46 27.93 3.06
C THR A 554 -28.02 28.15 1.61
N ILE A 555 -27.00 28.97 1.42
CA ILE A 555 -26.35 29.20 0.13
C ILE A 555 -25.44 28.02 -0.19
N ILE A 556 -25.55 27.54 -1.43
CA ILE A 556 -24.80 26.43 -1.98
C ILE A 556 -23.89 26.98 -3.07
N GLY A 557 -22.58 26.73 -2.93
CA GLY A 557 -21.54 27.25 -3.80
C GLY A 557 -20.72 28.39 -3.20
N GLY A 558 -19.51 28.55 -3.71
CA GLY A 558 -18.56 29.57 -3.27
C GLY A 558 -18.90 30.99 -3.74
N VAL A 559 -18.11 31.96 -3.28
CA VAL A 559 -18.34 33.40 -3.57
C VAL A 559 -18.27 33.75 -5.06
N GLY A 560 -17.53 32.97 -5.85
CA GLY A 560 -17.43 33.14 -7.31
C GLY A 560 -18.69 32.74 -8.09
N VAL A 561 -19.61 31.98 -7.49
CA VAL A 561 -20.89 31.57 -8.10
C VAL A 561 -22.11 32.17 -7.42
N VAL A 562 -22.01 32.51 -6.12
CA VAL A 562 -23.00 33.31 -5.38
C VAL A 562 -22.26 34.29 -4.46
N PRO A 563 -22.14 35.59 -4.83
CA PRO A 563 -21.39 36.59 -4.07
C PRO A 563 -21.88 36.81 -2.63
N ASP A 564 -20.99 37.25 -1.75
CA ASP A 564 -21.36 37.55 -0.35
C ASP A 564 -22.31 38.75 -0.19
N SER A 565 -22.43 39.61 -1.19
CA SER A 565 -23.48 40.62 -1.25
C SER A 565 -24.89 40.01 -1.27
N VAL A 566 -25.07 38.83 -1.87
CA VAL A 566 -26.32 38.07 -1.80
C VAL A 566 -26.56 37.53 -0.39
N GLN A 567 -25.50 37.03 0.28
CA GLN A 567 -25.61 36.56 1.67
C GLN A 567 -25.95 37.69 2.64
N ARG A 568 -25.32 38.86 2.49
CA ARG A 568 -25.68 40.06 3.27
C ARG A 568 -27.12 40.48 3.00
N HIS A 569 -27.57 40.49 1.74
CA HIS A 569 -28.95 40.84 1.41
C HIS A 569 -29.99 39.86 1.99
N LEU A 570 -29.68 38.56 2.08
CA LEU A 570 -30.53 37.60 2.80
C LEU A 570 -30.61 37.92 4.31
N GLY A 571 -29.49 38.34 4.93
CA GLY A 571 -29.47 38.80 6.32
C GLY A 571 -30.23 40.11 6.56
N GLU A 572 -30.13 41.07 5.63
CA GLU A 572 -30.92 42.32 5.61
C GLU A 572 -32.44 42.07 5.54
N LEU A 573 -32.85 40.94 4.95
CA LEU A 573 -34.24 40.47 4.90
C LEU A 573 -34.67 39.72 6.18
N GLY A 574 -33.82 39.66 7.21
CA GLY A 574 -34.09 39.01 8.49
C GLY A 574 -33.91 37.48 8.49
N LEU A 575 -33.26 36.91 7.48
CA LEU A 575 -33.06 35.47 7.37
C LEU A 575 -31.73 35.03 8.01
N ALA A 576 -31.75 33.93 8.76
CA ALA A 576 -30.54 33.25 9.19
C ALA A 576 -29.83 32.68 7.95
N THR A 577 -28.54 33.00 7.76
CA THR A 577 -27.78 32.54 6.59
C THR A 577 -26.68 31.54 6.95
N LYS A 578 -26.50 30.56 6.07
CA LYS A 578 -25.40 29.59 6.09
C LYS A 578 -24.84 29.45 4.68
N ARG A 579 -23.55 29.17 4.52
CA ARG A 579 -22.94 28.84 3.22
C ARG A 579 -22.27 27.47 3.28
N LEU A 580 -22.54 26.62 2.29
CA LEU A 580 -21.90 25.33 2.09
C LEU A 580 -21.20 25.35 0.73
N HIS A 581 -19.88 25.17 0.74
CA HIS A 581 -19.04 25.26 -0.45
C HIS A 581 -17.72 24.50 -0.22
N GLY A 582 -16.99 24.27 -1.30
CA GLY A 582 -15.60 23.84 -1.30
C GLY A 582 -14.84 24.47 -2.48
N ILE A 583 -13.60 24.03 -2.68
CA ILE A 583 -12.72 24.54 -3.75
C ILE A 583 -13.20 24.21 -5.17
N ASP A 584 -14.04 23.18 -5.31
CA ASP A 584 -14.65 22.75 -6.55
C ASP A 584 -16.05 22.14 -6.32
N ARG A 585 -16.66 21.62 -7.39
CA ARG A 585 -17.97 20.95 -7.37
C ARG A 585 -18.02 19.70 -6.49
N TYR A 586 -16.90 19.00 -6.33
CA TYR A 586 -16.81 17.75 -5.56
C TYR A 586 -16.71 18.04 -4.06
N ALA A 587 -15.84 18.98 -3.68
CA ALA A 587 -15.73 19.47 -2.31
C ALA A 587 -17.02 20.20 -1.85
N THR A 588 -17.68 20.92 -2.76
CA THR A 588 -19.00 21.53 -2.48
C THR A 588 -20.05 20.45 -2.23
N ASN A 589 -20.15 19.42 -3.10
CA ASN A 589 -21.01 18.26 -2.87
C ASN A 589 -20.71 17.55 -1.53
N GLU A 590 -19.43 17.31 -1.18
CA GLU A 590 -19.05 16.69 0.09
C GLU A 590 -19.46 17.54 1.30
N ALA A 591 -19.28 18.87 1.25
CA ALA A 591 -19.69 19.79 2.32
C ALA A 591 -21.21 19.77 2.54
N ILE A 592 -21.99 19.70 1.46
CA ILE A 592 -23.46 19.59 1.49
C ILE A 592 -23.88 18.25 2.10
N VAL A 593 -23.25 17.15 1.67
CA VAL A 593 -23.56 15.80 2.16
C VAL A 593 -23.22 15.66 3.65
N LYS A 594 -22.01 16.07 4.07
CA LYS A 594 -21.60 16.07 5.50
C LYS A 594 -22.52 16.89 6.40
N ALA A 595 -23.08 17.99 5.89
CA ALA A 595 -23.96 18.84 6.66
C ALA A 595 -25.38 18.26 6.89
N HIS A 596 -25.79 17.23 6.12
CA HIS A 596 -27.18 16.74 6.11
C HIS A 596 -27.32 15.22 6.26
N PHE A 597 -26.26 14.44 6.11
CA PHE A 597 -26.25 12.98 6.29
C PHE A 597 -25.23 12.57 7.36
N SER A 598 -25.62 11.64 8.23
CA SER A 598 -24.72 11.02 9.20
C SER A 598 -23.80 9.99 8.52
N SER A 599 -22.65 9.73 9.15
CA SER A 599 -21.74 8.64 8.78
C SER A 599 -22.26 7.26 9.20
N SER A 600 -23.53 6.97 8.89
CA SER A 600 -24.22 5.70 9.17
C SER A 600 -25.19 5.33 8.05
N ALA A 601 -25.02 5.91 6.86
CA ALA A 601 -25.84 5.59 5.70
C ALA A 601 -25.58 4.14 5.26
N LEU A 602 -26.66 3.35 5.08
CA LEU A 602 -26.58 1.96 4.63
C LEU A 602 -26.12 1.81 3.17
N LYS A 603 -26.18 2.89 2.39
CA LYS A 603 -25.91 2.93 0.94
C LYS A 603 -25.54 4.34 0.52
N VAL A 604 -24.72 4.49 -0.52
CA VAL A 604 -24.49 5.76 -1.21
C VAL A 604 -24.81 5.66 -2.71
N LEU A 605 -25.19 6.79 -3.32
CA LEU A 605 -25.28 6.92 -4.78
C LEU A 605 -24.06 7.68 -5.28
N PHE A 606 -23.51 7.25 -6.42
CA PHE A 606 -22.54 8.03 -7.20
C PHE A 606 -23.13 8.45 -8.53
N ALA A 607 -22.87 9.70 -8.92
CA ALA A 607 -23.13 10.20 -10.26
C ALA A 607 -21.94 11.03 -10.76
N SER A 608 -21.83 11.19 -12.07
CA SER A 608 -20.79 12.05 -12.65
C SER A 608 -21.02 13.51 -12.28
N GLY A 609 -19.97 14.19 -11.82
CA GLY A 609 -19.94 15.65 -11.68
C GLY A 609 -19.58 16.36 -12.98
N GLU A 610 -19.31 15.63 -14.06
CA GLU A 610 -18.91 16.12 -15.38
C GLU A 610 -20.10 16.15 -16.38
N GLY A 611 -21.24 15.54 -16.04
CA GLY A 611 -22.47 15.59 -16.83
C GLY A 611 -23.76 15.62 -15.99
N PHE A 612 -24.71 16.47 -16.37
CA PHE A 612 -25.91 16.75 -15.55
C PHE A 612 -27.04 15.69 -15.54
N PRO A 613 -27.43 14.98 -16.63
CA PRO A 613 -28.74 14.30 -16.68
C PRO A 613 -28.88 13.08 -15.75
N ASP A 614 -27.81 12.29 -15.65
CA ASP A 614 -27.80 11.09 -14.81
C ASP A 614 -27.72 11.51 -13.33
N ALA A 615 -26.92 12.53 -13.00
CA ALA A 615 -26.83 13.12 -11.67
C ALA A 615 -28.14 13.82 -11.23
N LEU A 616 -28.85 14.41 -12.18
CA LEU A 616 -30.17 15.00 -11.96
C LEU A 616 -31.18 13.93 -11.54
N SER A 617 -31.24 12.83 -12.30
CA SER A 617 -32.09 11.66 -11.97
C SER A 617 -31.68 11.06 -10.61
N ALA A 618 -30.37 10.93 -10.37
CA ALA A 618 -29.81 10.46 -9.11
C ALA A 618 -30.24 11.32 -7.90
N SER A 619 -30.39 12.64 -8.06
CA SER A 619 -30.80 13.54 -6.97
C SER A 619 -32.22 13.29 -6.48
N VAL A 620 -33.11 12.79 -7.35
CA VAL A 620 -34.47 12.41 -6.95
C VAL A 620 -34.48 11.04 -6.27
N LEU A 621 -33.67 10.09 -6.76
CA LEU A 621 -33.45 8.79 -6.11
C LEU A 621 -32.86 8.94 -4.71
N ALA A 622 -31.87 9.83 -4.56
CA ALA A 622 -31.22 10.18 -3.30
C ALA A 622 -32.25 10.63 -2.25
N GLY A 623 -33.17 11.51 -2.65
CA GLY A 623 -34.28 11.94 -1.82
C GLY A 623 -35.25 10.81 -1.48
N ARG A 624 -35.69 10.05 -2.49
CA ARG A 624 -36.67 8.96 -2.33
C ARG A 624 -36.18 7.86 -1.38
N TRP A 625 -34.92 7.47 -1.49
CA TRP A 625 -34.27 6.47 -0.63
C TRP A 625 -33.67 7.08 0.65
N LYS A 626 -33.64 8.41 0.78
CA LYS A 626 -32.99 9.17 1.86
C LYS A 626 -31.51 8.82 2.05
N VAL A 627 -30.78 8.68 0.94
CA VAL A 627 -29.35 8.33 0.90
C VAL A 627 -28.49 9.47 0.33
N PRO A 628 -27.20 9.54 0.67
CA PRO A 628 -26.26 10.50 0.09
C PRO A 628 -26.11 10.33 -1.43
N LEU A 629 -26.09 11.46 -2.15
CA LEU A 629 -25.58 11.53 -3.54
C LEU A 629 -24.20 12.17 -3.55
N LEU A 630 -23.21 11.38 -3.96
CA LEU A 630 -21.83 11.79 -4.10
C LEU A 630 -21.51 12.04 -5.59
N LEU A 631 -20.98 13.23 -5.90
CA LEU A 631 -20.48 13.53 -7.24
C LEU A 631 -19.05 13.03 -7.40
N THR A 632 -18.71 12.49 -8.58
CA THR A 632 -17.36 12.03 -8.88
C THR A 632 -16.98 12.19 -10.36
N ARG A 633 -15.70 11.96 -10.69
CA ARG A 633 -15.19 11.96 -12.07
C ARG A 633 -15.60 10.70 -12.83
N GLN A 634 -15.58 10.75 -14.16
CA GLN A 634 -15.86 9.60 -15.01
C GLN A 634 -15.00 8.36 -14.68
N SER A 635 -13.73 8.52 -14.31
CA SER A 635 -12.76 7.42 -14.24
C SER A 635 -12.22 7.08 -12.85
N CYS A 636 -12.64 7.79 -11.81
CA CYS A 636 -12.16 7.58 -10.44
C CYS A 636 -13.12 8.19 -9.41
N VAL A 637 -13.02 7.71 -8.17
CA VAL A 637 -13.76 8.23 -7.01
C VAL A 637 -12.94 9.30 -6.30
N VAL A 638 -13.44 10.53 -6.28
CA VAL A 638 -12.76 11.66 -5.62
C VAL A 638 -12.56 11.41 -4.11
N PRO A 639 -11.41 11.80 -3.50
CA PRO A 639 -11.06 11.44 -2.13
C PRO A 639 -12.15 11.70 -1.08
N GLY A 640 -12.76 12.89 -1.09
CA GLY A 640 -13.82 13.23 -0.13
C GLY A 640 -15.05 12.32 -0.23
N ALA A 641 -15.42 11.90 -1.44
CA ALA A 641 -16.57 11.04 -1.68
C ALA A 641 -16.32 9.60 -1.20
N ILE A 642 -15.17 9.01 -1.56
CA ILE A 642 -14.81 7.67 -1.08
C ILE A 642 -14.59 7.67 0.45
N ASP A 643 -13.98 8.71 1.01
CA ASP A 643 -13.81 8.84 2.46
C ASP A 643 -15.15 8.98 3.19
N PHE A 644 -16.12 9.70 2.61
CA PHE A 644 -17.47 9.78 3.16
C PHE A 644 -18.17 8.41 3.16
N MET A 645 -18.10 7.67 2.04
CA MET A 645 -18.64 6.32 1.93
C MET A 645 -18.01 5.36 2.96
N LEU A 646 -16.67 5.34 3.04
CA LEU A 646 -15.94 4.48 3.96
C LEU A 646 -16.22 4.82 5.43
N ARG A 647 -16.29 6.11 5.79
CA ARG A 647 -16.72 6.53 7.14
C ARG A 647 -18.17 6.16 7.44
N SER A 648 -19.03 6.07 6.42
CA SER A 648 -20.44 5.69 6.59
C SER A 648 -20.64 4.20 6.88
N ALA A 649 -19.57 3.40 6.87
CA ALA A 649 -19.56 1.96 7.08
C ALA A 649 -20.42 1.13 6.11
N THR A 650 -21.02 1.75 5.08
CA THR A 650 -21.68 1.03 3.98
C THR A 650 -20.68 0.16 3.21
N ASP A 651 -21.15 -1.00 2.75
CA ASP A 651 -20.51 -1.83 1.76
C ASP A 651 -21.17 -1.71 0.38
N THR A 652 -22.21 -0.89 0.22
CA THR A 652 -23.05 -0.83 -0.98
C THR A 652 -23.06 0.56 -1.61
N ALA A 653 -22.62 0.62 -2.86
CA ALA A 653 -22.66 1.80 -3.71
C ALA A 653 -23.57 1.54 -4.93
N VAL A 654 -24.26 2.58 -5.42
CA VAL A 654 -25.02 2.51 -6.68
C VAL A 654 -24.55 3.59 -7.63
N LEU A 655 -24.06 3.18 -8.80
CA LEU A 655 -23.64 4.10 -9.85
C LEU A 655 -24.86 4.46 -10.71
N ILE A 656 -25.10 5.76 -10.91
CA ILE A 656 -26.16 6.27 -11.78
C ILE A 656 -25.52 6.78 -13.07
N GLY A 657 -25.87 6.15 -14.19
CA GLY A 657 -25.27 6.38 -15.51
C GLY A 657 -24.46 5.20 -16.04
N GLY A 658 -24.29 5.15 -17.36
CA GLY A 658 -23.65 4.05 -18.06
C GLY A 658 -22.13 4.00 -17.95
N PRO A 659 -21.46 2.96 -18.48
CA PRO A 659 -20.00 2.84 -18.45
C PRO A 659 -19.25 4.02 -19.09
N GLY A 660 -19.84 4.68 -20.09
CA GLY A 660 -19.29 5.90 -20.70
C GLY A 660 -19.44 7.18 -19.85
N VAL A 661 -20.14 7.12 -18.71
CA VAL A 661 -20.36 8.25 -17.77
C VAL A 661 -19.65 8.00 -16.44
N LEU A 662 -19.57 6.74 -16.01
CA LEU A 662 -18.80 6.26 -14.87
C LEU A 662 -18.17 4.91 -15.25
N ASP A 663 -16.86 4.86 -15.47
CA ASP A 663 -16.16 3.69 -16.01
C ASP A 663 -15.77 2.64 -14.93
N ASP A 664 -15.03 1.61 -15.33
CA ASP A 664 -14.59 0.52 -14.47
C ASP A 664 -13.66 0.96 -13.33
N GLY A 665 -12.99 2.10 -13.45
CA GLY A 665 -12.26 2.73 -12.36
C GLY A 665 -13.19 3.18 -11.22
N VAL A 666 -14.38 3.70 -11.55
CA VAL A 666 -15.41 4.01 -10.55
C VAL A 666 -16.01 2.73 -9.97
N VAL A 667 -16.24 1.69 -10.78
CA VAL A 667 -16.69 0.36 -10.30
C VAL A 667 -15.68 -0.26 -9.33
N ALA A 668 -14.38 -0.14 -9.62
CA ALA A 668 -13.30 -0.61 -8.76
C ALA A 668 -13.05 0.27 -7.52
N MET A 669 -13.83 1.35 -7.34
CA MET A 669 -13.63 2.37 -6.30
C MET A 669 -12.20 2.94 -6.29
N ARG A 670 -11.58 3.04 -7.48
CA ARG A 670 -10.25 3.63 -7.68
C ARG A 670 -10.27 5.08 -7.24
N ARG A 671 -9.45 5.45 -6.26
CA ARG A 671 -9.29 6.85 -5.85
C ARG A 671 -8.76 7.70 -7.01
N CYS A 672 -9.27 8.91 -7.13
CA CYS A 672 -8.53 10.01 -7.74
C CYS A 672 -7.42 10.47 -6.76
#